data_AF-A0A3M2SUE3-F1
#
_entry.id   AF-A0A3M2SUE3-F1
#
_cell.length_a   1.000
_cell.length_b   1.000
_cell.length_c   1.000
_cell.angle_alpha   90.00
_cell.angle_beta   90.00
_cell.angle_gamma   90.00
#
_symmetry.space_group_name_H-M   'P 1'
#
loop_
_entity.id
_entity.type
_entity.pdbx_description
1 polymer ?
#
loop_
_entity_poly.entity_id
_entity_poly.type
_entity_poly.pdbx_seq_one_letter_code
_entity_poly.pdbx_strand_id
1 'polypeptide(L)'
;MSSVAMADAVVHDGAPALSSPSNPDRPSSAGSAGQLAAVEPAPAQPPVLSDEMKDRLDKVIYSDIGVATLLTRLKQSVASARDFSTLLKKRSSLEEEHAQGLRKLSRSIHDAANRSENRQGTYSHSYNELNRFHDRMADHGQQFAVSLQQMADDLHELSSNIERGRKQWKQTGLSAEKRVSEAEGSAEKAKAKYDSLAEQYDRVKTGDKQGGKFGLKGPKSAAQHEEELLRKVQNADGDYASKVQAAQTARQELVTTHRPQAVFNIQQLIAECDSGLSLQLQKFATFNEKLLLGQGLSISPLKDAASSGAAGPRSLYDVVGQIDNQKDFQDFILSYEGNPGAVASEQIKYERHPTLAGSSGPVVPSSQTNAQRRQSSILPQSFSQQQLASPPTSQPPPNPDRPQAPPYPQQPEPYSSQPAQPPYPATSGTPPPEKNLMGPPPMAPPSVSLPPAGNGFPSLPPMKPVFGVSLDDLYARDGTAVPMIVYQCFQAVELFGLDMEGIYRLSGSANHINHMKSLFDNDSSQVDFTNPESFFHDVNSVAGLLKQFFRDLPDPLFTLQYYSDFVNAARIDDDIQRRDSLHALVNNLPDAHYATLRALILHLNKIQEHYTENRMNAGNIAICFGPTLLGANSAGNIADAGWQVRVIETVLVNTFQIFDDDF
;
A
#
# COMPACT_ATOMS: atom_id res chain seq x y z
N MET A 1 46.76 1.34 -51.74
CA MET A 1 45.57 1.12 -50.89
C MET A 1 45.51 2.27 -49.90
N SER A 2 44.34 2.89 -49.75
CA SER A 2 44.26 4.34 -49.48
C SER A 2 44.33 4.76 -48.01
N SER A 3 44.88 5.96 -47.82
CA SER A 3 44.78 6.80 -46.62
C SER A 3 43.55 7.74 -46.73
N VAL A 4 43.50 8.82 -45.91
CA VAL A 4 42.54 9.96 -45.89
C VAL A 4 41.27 9.71 -45.04
N ALA A 5 40.74 10.64 -44.22
CA ALA A 5 41.28 11.84 -43.52
C ALA A 5 40.25 12.36 -42.47
N MET A 6 40.62 13.39 -41.69
CA MET A 6 39.72 14.26 -40.91
C MET A 6 38.87 15.20 -41.80
N ALA A 7 37.76 15.74 -41.26
CA ALA A 7 37.31 17.13 -41.51
C ALA A 7 36.21 17.59 -40.51
N ASP A 8 36.20 18.90 -40.19
CA ASP A 8 35.27 19.63 -39.33
C ASP A 8 33.93 20.06 -39.97
N ALA A 9 32.95 20.42 -39.13
CA ALA A 9 32.02 21.56 -39.26
C ALA A 9 31.21 21.67 -37.94
N VAL A 10 31.24 22.75 -37.13
CA VAL A 10 30.80 24.14 -37.38
C VAL A 10 29.35 24.23 -37.85
N VAL A 11 28.46 24.74 -36.98
CA VAL A 11 27.10 25.17 -37.33
C VAL A 11 26.94 26.63 -36.91
N HIS A 12 26.51 27.47 -37.85
CA HIS A 12 26.23 28.88 -37.64
C HIS A 12 24.74 29.16 -37.90
N ASP A 13 24.22 30.13 -37.16
CA ASP A 13 22.89 30.75 -37.14
C ASP A 13 22.14 30.93 -38.49
N GLY A 14 20.80 31.01 -38.46
CA GLY A 14 19.96 31.40 -39.60
C GLY A 14 18.50 30.89 -39.62
N ALA A 15 17.54 31.72 -39.21
CA ALA A 15 16.09 31.50 -39.46
C ALA A 15 15.69 31.88 -40.92
N PRO A 16 14.47 31.55 -41.43
CA PRO A 16 13.29 32.36 -41.10
C PRO A 16 11.94 31.61 -41.03
N ALA A 17 10.91 32.33 -40.54
CA ALA A 17 9.52 31.88 -40.53
C ALA A 17 8.83 32.01 -41.91
N LEU A 18 7.81 31.17 -42.15
CA LEU A 18 6.87 31.30 -43.26
C LEU A 18 5.42 31.24 -42.73
N SER A 19 4.56 32.08 -43.30
CA SER A 19 3.19 32.32 -42.84
C SER A 19 2.17 32.19 -43.97
N SER A 20 0.89 32.12 -43.58
CA SER A 20 -0.32 32.25 -44.45
C SER A 20 -0.81 30.96 -45.14
N PRO A 21 -2.09 30.88 -45.59
CA PRO A 21 -3.16 31.89 -45.49
C PRO A 21 -4.48 31.41 -44.85
N SER A 22 -5.27 32.38 -44.39
CA SER A 22 -6.69 32.27 -44.06
C SER A 22 -7.58 32.34 -45.31
N ASN A 23 -8.77 31.70 -45.28
CA ASN A 23 -9.95 32.24 -45.98
C ASN A 23 -11.27 31.79 -45.31
N PRO A 24 -12.38 32.56 -45.44
CA PRO A 24 -13.57 32.42 -44.60
C PRO A 24 -14.78 31.79 -45.32
N ASP A 25 -15.72 31.22 -44.56
CA ASP A 25 -17.16 31.45 -44.81
C ASP A 25 -18.08 31.13 -43.60
N ARG A 26 -19.30 31.65 -43.66
CA ARG A 26 -20.33 31.83 -42.59
C ARG A 26 -21.23 30.59 -42.32
N PRO A 27 -22.23 30.61 -41.39
CA PRO A 27 -22.60 31.63 -40.38
C PRO A 27 -22.89 31.11 -38.94
N SER A 28 -23.10 32.07 -38.02
CA SER A 28 -23.55 31.85 -36.63
C SER A 28 -25.01 31.40 -36.50
N SER A 29 -25.29 30.53 -35.52
CA SER A 29 -26.58 30.53 -34.80
C SER A 29 -26.33 30.26 -33.31
N ALA A 30 -27.03 30.97 -32.43
CA ALA A 30 -26.79 30.93 -30.99
C ALA A 30 -27.75 29.96 -30.30
N GLY A 31 -27.21 29.11 -29.40
CA GLY A 31 -27.97 28.27 -28.48
C GLY A 31 -27.26 28.27 -27.13
N SER A 32 -27.89 28.85 -26.11
CA SER A 32 -27.26 29.08 -24.81
C SER A 32 -27.26 27.83 -23.95
N ALA A 33 -26.07 27.38 -23.52
CA ALA A 33 -25.88 26.46 -22.40
C ALA A 33 -24.61 26.89 -21.65
N GLY A 34 -24.70 27.04 -20.33
CA GLY A 34 -23.67 27.69 -19.52
C GLY A 34 -22.35 26.93 -19.49
N GLN A 35 -21.32 27.48 -20.12
CA GLN A 35 -19.96 26.94 -20.05
C GLN A 35 -19.24 27.56 -18.85
N LEU A 36 -19.19 26.82 -17.74
CA LEU A 36 -18.25 27.10 -16.65
C LEU A 36 -16.83 26.81 -17.16
N ALA A 37 -16.25 27.80 -17.83
CA ALA A 37 -14.85 27.77 -18.23
C ALA A 37 -13.99 27.86 -16.96
N ALA A 38 -13.56 26.70 -16.46
CA ALA A 38 -12.45 26.63 -15.54
C ALA A 38 -11.24 27.26 -16.25
N VAL A 39 -10.71 28.34 -15.68
CA VAL A 39 -9.47 28.93 -16.16
C VAL A 39 -8.35 27.96 -15.78
N GLU A 40 -7.93 27.13 -16.71
CA GLU A 40 -6.68 26.38 -16.58
C GLU A 40 -5.55 27.39 -16.36
N PRO A 41 -4.81 27.33 -15.24
CA PRO A 41 -3.59 28.10 -15.11
C PRO A 41 -2.60 27.56 -16.15
N ALA A 42 -2.19 28.41 -17.09
CA ALA A 42 -1.14 28.06 -18.04
C ALA A 42 0.09 27.51 -17.28
N PRO A 43 0.77 26.48 -17.80
CA PRO A 43 1.90 25.87 -17.11
C PRO A 43 2.92 26.96 -16.78
N ALA A 44 3.17 27.15 -15.48
CA ALA A 44 4.04 28.20 -15.00
C ALA A 44 5.43 28.05 -15.64
N GLN A 45 5.81 29.01 -16.49
CA GLN A 45 7.15 29.03 -17.04
C GLN A 45 8.15 29.06 -15.88
N PRO A 46 9.18 28.20 -15.88
CA PRO A 46 10.16 28.20 -14.79
C PRO A 46 10.76 29.60 -14.67
N PRO A 47 10.82 30.18 -13.46
CA PRO A 47 11.27 31.55 -13.28
C PRO A 47 12.69 31.69 -13.83
N VAL A 48 12.88 32.68 -14.71
CA VAL A 48 14.20 32.98 -15.28
C VAL A 48 15.13 33.32 -14.13
N LEU A 49 16.19 32.51 -13.96
CA LEU A 49 17.21 32.75 -12.94
C LEU A 49 17.86 34.12 -13.17
N SER A 50 17.90 34.95 -12.15
CA SER A 50 18.61 36.23 -12.22
C SER A 50 20.12 36.00 -12.34
N ASP A 51 20.81 36.91 -13.02
CA ASP A 51 22.28 36.82 -13.19
C ASP A 51 23.00 36.77 -11.83
N GLU A 52 22.50 37.50 -10.83
CA GLU A 52 23.01 37.44 -9.44
C GLU A 52 22.89 36.04 -8.81
N MET A 53 21.82 35.29 -9.11
CA MET A 53 21.67 33.91 -8.63
C MET A 53 22.60 32.96 -9.37
N LYS A 54 22.84 33.21 -10.67
CA LYS A 54 23.78 32.43 -11.48
C LYS A 54 25.22 32.60 -10.98
N ASP A 55 25.67 33.82 -10.75
CA ASP A 55 27.00 34.10 -10.18
C ASP A 55 27.20 33.44 -8.81
N ARG A 56 26.15 33.46 -7.97
CA ARG A 56 26.16 32.77 -6.66
C ARG A 56 26.24 31.24 -6.80
N LEU A 57 25.60 30.66 -7.81
CA LEU A 57 25.67 29.22 -8.09
C LEU A 57 27.04 28.83 -8.64
N ASP A 58 27.55 29.58 -9.62
CA ASP A 58 28.86 29.37 -10.25
C ASP A 58 29.97 29.42 -9.18
N LYS A 59 29.91 30.40 -8.26
CA LYS A 59 30.82 30.48 -7.11
C LYS A 59 30.86 29.22 -6.24
N VAL A 60 29.75 28.48 -6.13
CA VAL A 60 29.68 27.23 -5.35
C VAL A 60 30.17 26.04 -6.18
N ILE A 61 29.69 25.86 -7.41
CA ILE A 61 30.02 24.67 -8.23
C ILE A 61 31.47 24.65 -8.71
N TYR A 62 32.12 25.80 -8.86
CA TYR A 62 33.55 25.90 -9.20
C TYR A 62 34.48 25.97 -7.96
N SER A 63 33.92 25.96 -6.75
CA SER A 63 34.70 25.86 -5.50
C SER A 63 35.22 24.44 -5.23
N ASP A 64 36.08 24.30 -4.22
CA ASP A 64 36.69 23.02 -3.84
C ASP A 64 35.67 21.99 -3.30
N ILE A 65 34.45 22.40 -2.93
CA ILE A 65 33.34 21.48 -2.59
C ILE A 65 32.43 21.15 -3.77
N GLY A 66 32.52 21.88 -4.89
CA GLY A 66 31.52 21.85 -5.96
C GLY A 66 31.28 20.48 -6.58
N VAL A 67 32.35 19.76 -6.93
CA VAL A 67 32.27 18.39 -7.48
C VAL A 67 31.61 17.42 -6.49
N ALA A 68 31.95 17.50 -5.19
CA ALA A 68 31.37 16.65 -4.16
C ALA A 68 29.89 16.96 -3.91
N THR A 69 29.51 18.24 -3.93
CA THR A 69 28.11 18.70 -3.84
C THR A 69 27.27 18.19 -5.02
N LEU A 70 27.76 18.34 -6.25
CA LEU A 70 27.06 17.86 -7.44
C LEU A 70 26.93 16.32 -7.47
N LEU A 71 27.98 15.58 -7.08
CA LEU A 71 27.90 14.11 -6.95
C LEU A 71 26.90 13.65 -5.87
N THR A 72 26.64 14.49 -4.87
CA THR A 72 25.63 14.24 -3.82
C THR A 72 24.23 14.51 -4.36
N ARG A 73 24.02 15.62 -5.08
CA ARG A 73 22.74 15.90 -5.78
C ARG A 73 22.40 14.82 -6.81
N LEU A 74 23.39 14.35 -7.58
CA LEU A 74 23.21 13.26 -8.54
C LEU A 74 22.88 11.92 -7.87
N LYS A 75 23.45 11.65 -6.68
CA LYS A 75 23.06 10.46 -5.89
C LYS A 75 21.58 10.53 -5.48
N GLN A 76 21.08 11.72 -5.14
CA GLN A 76 19.66 11.91 -4.81
C GLN A 76 18.77 11.68 -6.05
N SER A 77 19.09 12.24 -7.22
CA SER A 77 18.33 11.99 -8.47
C SER A 77 18.24 10.50 -8.81
N VAL A 78 19.37 9.78 -8.72
CA VAL A 78 19.42 8.32 -8.95
C VAL A 78 18.56 7.55 -7.95
N ALA A 79 18.52 7.98 -6.68
CA ALA A 79 17.66 7.37 -5.66
C ALA A 79 16.17 7.58 -6.01
N SER A 80 15.74 8.82 -6.23
CA SER A 80 14.35 9.15 -6.59
C SER A 80 13.87 8.40 -7.83
N ALA A 81 14.72 8.24 -8.85
CA ALA A 81 14.40 7.45 -10.04
C ALA A 81 14.20 5.94 -9.73
N ARG A 82 15.01 5.36 -8.85
CA ARG A 82 14.89 3.95 -8.44
C ARG A 82 13.69 3.69 -7.55
N ASP A 83 13.38 4.62 -6.66
CA ASP A 83 12.24 4.52 -5.76
C ASP A 83 10.94 4.57 -6.57
N PHE A 84 10.84 5.49 -7.53
CA PHE A 84 9.68 5.57 -8.43
C PHE A 84 9.59 4.38 -9.39
N SER A 85 10.71 3.89 -9.95
CA SER A 85 10.75 2.63 -10.73
C SER A 85 10.21 1.44 -9.91
N THR A 86 10.59 1.37 -8.63
CA THR A 86 10.15 0.32 -7.69
C THR A 86 8.66 0.44 -7.38
N LEU A 87 8.15 1.66 -7.20
CA LEU A 87 6.72 1.94 -7.04
C LEU A 87 5.93 1.50 -8.28
N LEU A 88 6.37 1.89 -9.48
CA LEU A 88 5.73 1.52 -10.75
C LEU A 88 5.66 -0.01 -10.91
N LYS A 89 6.75 -0.73 -10.59
CA LYS A 89 6.79 -2.20 -10.63
C LYS A 89 5.81 -2.85 -9.65
N LYS A 90 5.78 -2.39 -8.39
CA LYS A 90 4.81 -2.90 -7.38
C LYS A 90 3.36 -2.60 -7.80
N ARG A 91 3.09 -1.40 -8.31
CA ARG A 91 1.76 -0.98 -8.77
C ARG A 91 1.31 -1.79 -9.98
N SER A 92 2.21 -2.05 -10.93
CA SER A 92 1.98 -2.95 -12.08
C SER A 92 1.49 -4.32 -11.62
N SER A 93 2.21 -4.98 -10.71
CA SER A 93 1.83 -6.33 -10.23
C SER A 93 0.46 -6.37 -9.56
N LEU A 94 0.10 -5.35 -8.77
CA LEU A 94 -1.22 -5.25 -8.12
C LEU A 94 -2.35 -5.07 -9.15
N GLU A 95 -2.15 -4.23 -10.15
CA GLU A 95 -3.15 -4.00 -11.21
C GLU A 95 -3.28 -5.20 -12.15
N GLU A 96 -2.19 -5.92 -12.41
CA GLU A 96 -2.22 -7.20 -13.11
C GLU A 96 -2.98 -8.27 -12.30
N GLU A 97 -2.70 -8.43 -11.01
CA GLU A 97 -3.43 -9.39 -10.16
C GLU A 97 -4.92 -9.08 -10.12
N HIS A 98 -5.29 -7.80 -9.96
CA HIS A 98 -6.68 -7.34 -9.99
C HIS A 98 -7.35 -7.62 -11.34
N ALA A 99 -6.71 -7.28 -12.47
CA ALA A 99 -7.23 -7.56 -13.81
C ALA A 99 -7.38 -9.07 -14.07
N GLN A 100 -6.40 -9.88 -13.68
CA GLN A 100 -6.49 -11.33 -13.79
C GLN A 100 -7.59 -11.92 -12.90
N GLY A 101 -7.78 -11.39 -11.69
CA GLY A 101 -8.86 -11.75 -10.78
C GLY A 101 -10.23 -11.48 -11.39
N LEU A 102 -10.43 -10.29 -11.96
CA LEU A 102 -11.69 -9.90 -12.59
C LEU A 102 -12.01 -10.78 -13.82
N ARG A 103 -11.02 -11.13 -14.66
CA ARG A 103 -11.22 -12.10 -15.77
C ARG A 103 -11.50 -13.52 -15.28
N LYS A 104 -10.91 -13.97 -14.16
CA LYS A 104 -11.22 -15.28 -13.54
C LYS A 104 -12.65 -15.31 -13.03
N LEU A 105 -13.09 -14.24 -12.38
CA LEU A 105 -14.46 -14.08 -11.90
C LEU A 105 -15.47 -14.08 -13.06
N SER A 106 -15.23 -13.29 -14.12
CA SER A 106 -16.09 -13.26 -15.31
C SER A 106 -16.29 -14.66 -15.90
N ARG A 107 -15.21 -15.41 -16.16
CA ARG A 107 -15.30 -16.79 -16.65
C ARG A 107 -16.12 -17.70 -15.73
N SER A 108 -15.82 -17.69 -14.43
CA SER A 108 -16.57 -18.51 -13.45
C SER A 108 -18.06 -18.17 -13.39
N ILE A 109 -18.42 -16.89 -13.57
CA ILE A 109 -19.81 -16.44 -13.61
C ILE A 109 -20.49 -16.88 -14.92
N HIS A 110 -19.79 -16.81 -16.06
CA HIS A 110 -20.33 -17.25 -17.34
C HIS A 110 -20.61 -18.76 -17.37
N ASP A 111 -19.66 -19.57 -16.88
CA ASP A 111 -19.82 -21.03 -16.75
C ASP A 111 -20.97 -21.40 -15.80
N ALA A 112 -21.21 -20.60 -14.76
CA ALA A 112 -22.37 -20.78 -13.89
C ALA A 112 -23.68 -20.37 -14.58
N ALA A 113 -23.74 -19.23 -15.25
CA ALA A 113 -24.94 -18.71 -15.91
C ALA A 113 -25.53 -19.68 -16.96
N ASN A 114 -24.68 -20.47 -17.61
CA ASN A 114 -25.06 -21.44 -18.63
C ASN A 114 -25.65 -22.77 -18.06
N ARG A 115 -25.77 -22.92 -16.74
CA ARG A 115 -26.38 -24.11 -16.11
C ARG A 115 -27.90 -24.09 -16.22
N SER A 116 -28.52 -25.25 -16.48
CA SER A 116 -29.98 -25.41 -16.64
C SER A 116 -30.81 -25.09 -15.40
N GLU A 117 -30.19 -25.10 -14.22
CA GLU A 117 -30.83 -24.72 -12.95
C GLU A 117 -30.97 -23.20 -12.79
N ASN A 118 -30.22 -22.42 -13.58
CA ASN A 118 -30.23 -20.97 -13.52
C ASN A 118 -31.29 -20.36 -14.44
N ARG A 119 -31.78 -19.20 -14.03
CA ARG A 119 -32.83 -18.46 -14.71
C ARG A 119 -32.40 -18.05 -16.12
N GLN A 120 -33.22 -18.41 -17.11
CA GLN A 120 -32.99 -18.12 -18.54
C GLN A 120 -33.76 -16.87 -19.00
N GLY A 121 -33.72 -16.56 -20.29
CA GLY A 121 -34.45 -15.43 -20.88
C GLY A 121 -33.71 -14.08 -20.77
N THR A 122 -34.46 -13.01 -20.59
CA THR A 122 -33.95 -11.62 -20.51
C THR A 122 -33.02 -11.41 -19.33
N TYR A 123 -33.26 -12.10 -18.19
CA TYR A 123 -32.32 -12.18 -17.08
C TYR A 123 -30.94 -12.69 -17.50
N SER A 124 -30.87 -13.87 -18.15
CA SER A 124 -29.61 -14.49 -18.56
C SER A 124 -28.86 -13.63 -19.58
N HIS A 125 -29.57 -13.00 -20.51
CA HIS A 125 -28.96 -12.05 -21.46
C HIS A 125 -28.34 -10.85 -20.73
N SER A 126 -29.10 -10.17 -19.86
CA SER A 126 -28.62 -9.00 -19.12
C SER A 126 -27.46 -9.33 -18.19
N TYR A 127 -27.45 -10.52 -17.59
CA TYR A 127 -26.38 -11.01 -16.73
C TYR A 127 -25.10 -11.35 -17.51
N ASN A 128 -25.22 -11.90 -18.72
CA ASN A 128 -24.08 -12.12 -19.61
C ASN A 128 -23.49 -10.80 -20.12
N GLU A 129 -24.33 -9.82 -20.49
CA GLU A 129 -23.85 -8.49 -20.89
C GLU A 129 -23.17 -7.77 -19.71
N LEU A 130 -23.72 -7.84 -18.49
CA LEU A 130 -23.07 -7.35 -17.25
C LEU A 130 -21.64 -7.88 -17.12
N ASN A 131 -21.46 -9.19 -17.34
CA ASN A 131 -20.14 -9.82 -17.24
C ASN A 131 -19.13 -9.28 -18.28
N ARG A 132 -19.59 -8.92 -19.49
CA ARG A 132 -18.75 -8.26 -20.51
C ARG A 132 -18.31 -6.84 -20.14
N PHE A 133 -18.94 -6.18 -19.16
CA PHE A 133 -18.39 -4.94 -18.59
C PHE A 133 -17.15 -5.24 -17.74
N HIS A 134 -17.20 -6.30 -16.93
CA HIS A 134 -16.04 -6.74 -16.12
C HIS A 134 -14.85 -7.13 -17.00
N ASP A 135 -15.07 -7.86 -18.10
CA ASP A 135 -13.98 -8.22 -19.04
C ASP A 135 -13.32 -6.97 -19.64
N ARG A 136 -14.10 -5.98 -20.10
CA ARG A 136 -13.57 -4.72 -20.64
C ARG A 136 -12.81 -3.90 -19.58
N MET A 137 -13.33 -3.84 -18.35
CA MET A 137 -12.62 -3.19 -17.24
C MET A 137 -11.29 -3.88 -16.91
N ALA A 138 -11.25 -5.22 -17.00
CA ALA A 138 -10.02 -5.99 -16.79
C ALA A 138 -9.00 -5.78 -17.94
N ASP A 139 -9.46 -5.61 -19.17
CA ASP A 139 -8.58 -5.27 -20.30
C ASP A 139 -7.95 -3.88 -20.13
N HIS A 140 -8.70 -2.89 -19.65
CA HIS A 140 -8.15 -1.58 -19.28
C HIS A 140 -7.12 -1.69 -18.15
N GLY A 141 -7.42 -2.45 -17.09
CA GLY A 141 -6.48 -2.70 -15.98
C GLY A 141 -5.19 -3.39 -16.43
N GLN A 142 -5.28 -4.40 -17.29
CA GLN A 142 -4.10 -5.10 -17.83
C GLN A 142 -3.24 -4.17 -18.71
N GLN A 143 -3.86 -3.35 -19.58
CA GLN A 143 -3.12 -2.39 -20.41
C GLN A 143 -2.39 -1.36 -19.56
N PHE A 144 -3.01 -0.90 -18.47
CA PHE A 144 -2.38 -0.02 -17.50
C PHE A 144 -1.20 -0.71 -16.80
N ALA A 145 -1.38 -1.92 -16.27
CA ALA A 145 -0.31 -2.70 -15.64
C ALA A 145 0.91 -2.89 -16.57
N VAL A 146 0.70 -3.32 -17.82
CA VAL A 146 1.77 -3.46 -18.82
C VAL A 146 2.48 -2.12 -19.08
N SER A 147 1.72 -1.02 -19.15
CA SER A 147 2.30 0.32 -19.34
C SER A 147 3.17 0.74 -18.15
N LEU A 148 2.73 0.48 -16.91
CA LEU A 148 3.51 0.73 -15.70
C LEU A 148 4.78 -0.14 -15.63
N GLN A 149 4.71 -1.40 -16.08
CA GLN A 149 5.87 -2.28 -16.12
C GLN A 149 6.95 -1.73 -17.06
N GLN A 150 6.57 -1.33 -18.28
CA GLN A 150 7.51 -0.72 -19.23
C GLN A 150 8.15 0.55 -18.66
N MET A 151 7.35 1.44 -18.05
CA MET A 151 7.88 2.65 -17.41
C MET A 151 8.84 2.35 -16.25
N ALA A 152 8.57 1.29 -15.47
CA ALA A 152 9.44 0.86 -14.38
C ALA A 152 10.81 0.40 -14.91
N ASP A 153 10.81 -0.38 -15.99
CA ASP A 153 12.02 -0.92 -16.60
C ASP A 153 12.83 0.19 -17.33
N ASP A 154 12.18 1.08 -18.10
CA ASP A 154 12.79 2.27 -18.71
C ASP A 154 13.55 3.11 -17.67
N LEU A 155 12.89 3.40 -16.54
CA LEU A 155 13.42 4.25 -15.48
C LEU A 155 14.51 3.53 -14.65
N HIS A 156 14.40 2.20 -14.53
CA HIS A 156 15.45 1.37 -13.93
C HIS A 156 16.73 1.41 -14.75
N GLU A 157 16.61 1.26 -16.08
CA GLU A 157 17.75 1.35 -17.00
C GLU A 157 18.39 2.75 -16.94
N LEU A 158 17.60 3.82 -17.06
CA LEU A 158 18.08 5.19 -16.93
C LEU A 158 18.86 5.40 -15.63
N SER A 159 18.27 5.09 -14.47
CA SER A 159 18.94 5.25 -13.16
C SER A 159 20.24 4.44 -13.05
N SER A 160 20.29 3.28 -13.71
CA SER A 160 21.46 2.40 -13.72
C SER A 160 22.57 2.91 -14.65
N ASN A 161 22.22 3.53 -15.76
CA ASN A 161 23.15 4.19 -16.67
C ASN A 161 23.77 5.43 -16.01
N ILE A 162 22.93 6.29 -15.41
CA ILE A 162 23.36 7.48 -14.67
C ILE A 162 24.25 7.13 -13.46
N GLU A 163 23.94 6.07 -12.70
CA GLU A 163 24.79 5.63 -11.57
C GLU A 163 26.18 5.17 -12.03
N ARG A 164 26.32 4.59 -13.22
CA ARG A 164 27.65 4.27 -13.79
C ARG A 164 28.42 5.55 -14.12
N GLY A 165 27.77 6.53 -14.75
CA GLY A 165 28.35 7.87 -14.99
C GLY A 165 28.76 8.58 -13.69
N ARG A 166 27.91 8.53 -12.65
CA ARG A 166 28.23 9.10 -11.33
C ARG A 166 29.45 8.45 -10.68
N LYS A 167 29.60 7.12 -10.78
CA LYS A 167 30.79 6.40 -10.27
C LYS A 167 32.05 6.79 -11.04
N GLN A 168 31.98 6.91 -12.36
CA GLN A 168 33.09 7.38 -13.20
C GLN A 168 33.53 8.79 -12.79
N TRP A 169 32.60 9.76 -12.71
CA TRP A 169 32.94 11.14 -12.35
C TRP A 169 33.31 11.32 -10.88
N LYS A 170 32.82 10.47 -9.97
CA LYS A 170 33.34 10.38 -8.59
C LYS A 170 34.82 10.01 -8.58
N GLN A 171 35.22 9.01 -9.37
CA GLN A 171 36.62 8.60 -9.44
C GLN A 171 37.48 9.66 -10.12
N THR A 172 37.11 10.09 -11.32
CA THR A 172 37.90 11.05 -12.11
C THR A 172 38.00 12.41 -11.42
N GLY A 173 36.87 13.02 -11.05
CA GLY A 173 36.82 14.36 -10.47
C GLY A 173 37.55 14.44 -9.13
N LEU A 174 37.27 13.54 -8.19
CA LEU A 174 37.91 13.57 -6.88
C LEU A 174 39.39 13.14 -6.92
N SER A 175 39.83 12.39 -7.94
CA SER A 175 41.26 12.09 -8.10
C SER A 175 42.09 13.34 -8.47
N ALA A 176 41.50 14.28 -9.21
CA ALA A 176 42.16 15.55 -9.55
C ALA A 176 42.27 16.47 -8.32
N GLU A 177 41.17 16.62 -7.56
CA GLU A 177 41.16 17.34 -6.27
C GLU A 177 42.21 16.76 -5.29
N LYS A 178 42.27 15.43 -5.17
CA LYS A 178 43.24 14.73 -4.31
C LYS A 178 44.68 15.00 -4.72
N ARG A 179 44.99 15.04 -6.02
CA ARG A 179 46.34 15.32 -6.53
C ARG A 179 46.83 16.72 -6.12
N VAL A 180 45.95 17.71 -6.14
CA VAL A 180 46.27 19.07 -5.68
C VAL A 180 46.51 19.08 -4.17
N SER A 181 45.63 18.46 -3.38
CA SER A 181 45.82 18.35 -1.92
C SER A 181 47.13 17.66 -1.52
N GLU A 182 47.54 16.60 -2.24
CA GLU A 182 48.82 15.92 -2.02
C GLU A 182 50.04 16.79 -2.39
N ALA A 183 49.94 17.61 -3.45
CA ALA A 183 50.99 18.53 -3.86
C ALA A 183 51.13 19.70 -2.86
N GLU A 184 50.02 20.26 -2.40
CA GLU A 184 49.98 21.34 -1.40
C GLU A 184 50.54 20.87 -0.06
N GLY A 185 50.10 19.70 0.43
CA GLY A 185 50.66 19.08 1.64
C GLY A 185 52.14 18.68 1.51
N SER A 186 52.66 18.54 0.28
CA SER A 186 54.10 18.35 0.03
C SER A 186 54.86 19.67 0.08
N ALA A 187 54.28 20.77 -0.44
CA ALA A 187 54.84 22.11 -0.34
C ALA A 187 54.87 22.62 1.11
N GLU A 188 53.82 22.38 1.89
CA GLU A 188 53.76 22.75 3.31
C GLU A 188 54.82 22.02 4.15
N LYS A 189 55.06 20.73 3.90
CA LYS A 189 56.15 19.97 4.55
C LYS A 189 57.53 20.50 4.16
N ALA A 190 57.74 20.86 2.90
CA ALA A 190 58.99 21.47 2.46
C ALA A 190 59.19 22.86 3.11
N LYS A 191 58.13 23.66 3.21
CA LYS A 191 58.14 24.95 3.92
C LYS A 191 58.54 24.79 5.38
N ALA A 192 57.89 23.90 6.14
CA ALA A 192 58.19 23.69 7.55
C ALA A 192 59.65 23.27 7.79
N LYS A 193 60.22 22.50 6.87
CA LYS A 193 61.64 22.10 6.88
C LYS A 193 62.58 23.28 6.55
N TYR A 194 62.22 24.13 5.59
CA TYR A 194 62.93 25.37 5.28
C TYR A 194 62.90 26.33 6.48
N ASP A 195 61.70 26.66 6.99
CA ASP A 195 61.49 27.55 8.14
C ASP A 195 62.33 27.11 9.35
N SER A 196 62.32 25.80 9.67
CA SER A 196 63.11 25.23 10.78
C SER A 196 64.63 25.30 10.56
N LEU A 197 65.12 25.15 9.33
CA LEU A 197 66.55 25.26 9.02
C LEU A 197 67.01 26.72 8.98
N ALA A 198 66.16 27.62 8.49
CA ALA A 198 66.42 29.06 8.47
C ALA A 198 66.53 29.60 9.90
N GLU A 199 65.61 29.22 10.80
CA GLU A 199 65.68 29.59 12.21
C GLU A 199 66.95 29.06 12.91
N GLN A 200 67.36 27.83 12.61
CA GLN A 200 68.63 27.27 13.12
C GLN A 200 69.86 28.03 12.61
N TYR A 201 69.86 28.43 11.33
CA TYR A 201 70.93 29.23 10.74
C TYR A 201 71.00 30.64 11.37
N ASP A 202 69.86 31.32 11.53
CA ASP A 202 69.81 32.65 12.14
C ASP A 202 70.26 32.64 13.60
N ARG A 203 69.88 31.63 14.40
CA ARG A 203 70.39 31.45 15.77
C ARG A 203 71.93 31.26 15.81
N VAL A 204 72.49 30.47 14.91
CA VAL A 204 73.96 30.27 14.82
C VAL A 204 74.68 31.56 14.40
N LYS A 205 74.11 32.30 13.44
CA LYS A 205 74.66 33.56 12.93
C LYS A 205 74.59 34.72 13.93
N THR A 206 73.51 34.80 14.70
CA THR A 206 73.34 35.80 15.78
C THR A 206 74.11 35.46 17.05
N GLY A 207 74.60 34.22 17.18
CA GLY A 207 75.38 33.77 18.31
C GLY A 207 74.54 33.47 19.57
N ASP A 208 73.22 33.35 19.44
CA ASP A 208 72.32 33.14 20.57
C ASP A 208 72.45 31.70 21.11
N LYS A 209 72.86 31.57 22.38
CA LYS A 209 73.24 30.30 23.01
C LYS A 209 72.27 29.91 24.12
N GLN A 210 71.04 29.54 23.76
CA GLN A 210 70.14 28.88 24.71
C GLN A 210 70.51 27.40 24.92
N GLY A 211 71.31 27.13 25.96
CA GLY A 211 71.15 25.96 26.83
C GLY A 211 71.25 24.55 26.22
N GLY A 212 72.38 24.19 25.61
CA GLY A 212 72.67 22.80 25.20
C GLY A 212 74.10 22.37 25.54
N LYS A 213 74.28 21.28 26.30
CA LYS A 213 75.60 20.76 26.69
C LYS A 213 76.48 20.50 25.45
N PHE A 214 77.64 21.16 25.40
CA PHE A 214 78.65 20.97 24.36
C PHE A 214 79.27 19.56 24.48
N GLY A 215 78.74 18.60 23.72
CA GLY A 215 79.23 17.21 23.70
C GLY A 215 80.51 17.05 22.89
N LEU A 216 81.46 16.26 23.40
CA LEU A 216 82.76 15.97 22.77
C LEU A 216 82.62 15.44 21.32
N LYS A 217 82.88 16.31 20.33
CA LYS A 217 83.45 15.97 19.00
C LYS A 217 83.97 17.23 18.32
N GLY A 218 85.28 17.37 18.19
CA GLY A 218 85.89 18.38 17.32
C GLY A 218 86.23 17.81 15.92
N PRO A 219 86.77 18.61 15.00
CA PRO A 219 86.72 20.06 14.92
C PRO A 219 86.01 20.49 13.62
N LYS A 220 84.77 21.00 13.72
CA LYS A 220 84.29 21.97 12.73
C LYS A 220 84.44 23.35 13.35
N SER A 221 85.08 24.26 12.65
CA SER A 221 85.09 25.68 13.05
C SER A 221 83.64 26.19 13.10
N ALA A 222 83.35 27.19 13.94
CA ALA A 222 82.03 27.81 13.97
C ALA A 222 81.58 28.26 12.56
N ALA A 223 82.50 28.82 11.79
CA ALA A 223 82.30 29.18 10.38
C ALA A 223 81.94 27.98 9.48
N GLN A 224 82.53 26.81 9.68
CA GLN A 224 82.21 25.60 8.91
C GLN A 224 80.85 25.01 9.29
N HIS A 225 80.39 25.22 10.52
CA HIS A 225 79.05 24.81 10.95
C HIS A 225 77.98 25.76 10.38
N GLU A 226 78.25 27.07 10.40
CA GLU A 226 77.44 28.11 9.77
C GLU A 226 77.31 27.87 8.25
N GLU A 227 78.42 27.62 7.56
CA GLU A 227 78.45 27.33 6.11
C GLU A 227 77.66 26.06 5.75
N GLU A 228 77.75 25.00 6.55
CA GLU A 228 76.95 23.78 6.34
C GLU A 228 75.46 24.03 6.57
N LEU A 229 75.08 24.84 7.57
CA LEU A 229 73.70 25.24 7.81
C LEU A 229 73.16 26.10 6.67
N LEU A 230 73.92 27.10 6.21
CA LEU A 230 73.56 27.92 5.05
C LEU A 230 73.29 27.07 3.81
N ARG A 231 74.16 26.09 3.53
CA ARG A 231 73.96 25.15 2.41
C ARG A 231 72.70 24.28 2.59
N LYS A 232 72.35 23.90 3.83
CA LYS A 232 71.12 23.16 4.13
C LYS A 232 69.88 24.03 3.93
N VAL A 233 69.92 25.30 4.32
CA VAL A 233 68.85 26.29 4.09
C VAL A 233 68.65 26.49 2.59
N GLN A 234 69.70 26.76 1.82
CA GLN A 234 69.62 26.93 0.36
C GLN A 234 69.05 25.69 -0.35
N ASN A 235 69.44 24.48 0.07
CA ASN A 235 68.87 23.25 -0.47
C ASN A 235 67.39 23.05 -0.09
N ALA A 236 66.97 23.47 1.10
CA ALA A 236 65.58 23.39 1.54
C ALA A 236 64.70 24.45 0.87
N ASP A 237 65.25 25.64 0.59
CA ASP A 237 64.61 26.71 -0.17
C ASP A 237 64.34 26.27 -1.62
N GLY A 238 65.34 25.67 -2.28
CA GLY A 238 65.17 25.10 -3.62
C GLY A 238 64.15 23.96 -3.71
N ASP A 239 64.12 23.07 -2.71
CA ASP A 239 63.08 22.02 -2.59
C ASP A 239 61.70 22.64 -2.37
N TYR A 240 61.57 23.61 -1.44
CA TYR A 240 60.32 24.31 -1.18
C TYR A 240 59.79 25.05 -2.42
N ALA A 241 60.62 25.83 -3.10
CA ALA A 241 60.27 26.52 -4.35
C ALA A 241 59.80 25.53 -5.43
N SER A 242 60.48 24.39 -5.58
CA SER A 242 60.08 23.34 -6.51
C SER A 242 58.72 22.70 -6.14
N LYS A 243 58.46 22.45 -4.84
CA LYS A 243 57.14 21.92 -4.40
C LYS A 243 56.03 22.94 -4.56
N VAL A 244 56.27 24.23 -4.30
CA VAL A 244 55.31 25.31 -4.54
C VAL A 244 54.95 25.38 -6.03
N GLN A 245 55.94 25.35 -6.93
CA GLN A 245 55.70 25.35 -8.37
C GLN A 245 54.86 24.13 -8.78
N ALA A 246 55.17 22.93 -8.28
CA ALA A 246 54.39 21.72 -8.56
C ALA A 246 52.94 21.82 -8.06
N ALA A 247 52.70 22.38 -6.88
CA ALA A 247 51.36 22.61 -6.34
C ALA A 247 50.58 23.66 -7.15
N GLN A 248 51.24 24.75 -7.56
CA GLN A 248 50.65 25.78 -8.43
C GLN A 248 50.25 25.20 -9.80
N THR A 249 51.11 24.41 -10.45
CA THR A 249 50.78 23.75 -11.72
C THR A 249 49.59 22.81 -11.55
N ALA A 250 49.58 21.96 -10.52
CA ALA A 250 48.47 21.05 -10.27
C ALA A 250 47.14 21.80 -10.00
N ARG A 251 47.18 22.88 -9.20
CA ARG A 251 46.00 23.73 -8.94
C ARG A 251 45.50 24.43 -10.21
N GLN A 252 46.41 24.89 -11.07
CA GLN A 252 46.05 25.51 -12.35
C GLN A 252 45.33 24.51 -13.27
N GLU A 253 45.90 23.31 -13.47
CA GLU A 253 45.30 22.24 -14.29
C GLU A 253 43.92 21.81 -13.77
N LEU A 254 43.76 21.74 -12.44
CA LEU A 254 42.48 21.45 -11.80
C LEU A 254 41.43 22.51 -12.12
N VAL A 255 41.75 23.80 -11.93
CA VAL A 255 40.81 24.90 -12.09
C VAL A 255 40.47 25.17 -13.57
N THR A 256 41.44 25.11 -14.49
CA THR A 256 41.17 25.39 -15.91
C THR A 256 40.55 24.22 -16.67
N THR A 257 40.84 22.98 -16.25
CA THR A 257 40.56 21.80 -17.09
C THR A 257 39.68 20.78 -16.38
N HIS A 258 40.16 20.21 -15.27
CA HIS A 258 39.48 19.05 -14.67
C HIS A 258 38.17 19.39 -13.95
N ARG A 259 38.15 20.48 -13.17
CA ARG A 259 36.94 20.90 -12.44
C ARG A 259 35.82 21.34 -13.37
N PRO A 260 36.04 22.19 -14.40
CA PRO A 260 34.99 22.54 -15.35
C PRO A 260 34.43 21.34 -16.12
N GLN A 261 35.29 20.41 -16.55
CA GLN A 261 34.85 19.17 -17.20
C GLN A 261 33.99 18.31 -16.27
N ALA A 262 34.40 18.12 -15.01
CA ALA A 262 33.64 17.34 -14.05
C ALA A 262 32.28 18.01 -13.73
N VAL A 263 32.26 19.31 -13.45
CA VAL A 263 31.04 20.10 -13.19
C VAL A 263 30.05 19.96 -14.34
N PHE A 264 30.47 20.23 -15.58
CA PHE A 264 29.63 20.14 -16.77
C PHE A 264 29.02 18.74 -16.93
N ASN A 265 29.83 17.69 -16.90
CA ASN A 265 29.35 16.33 -17.13
C ASN A 265 28.42 15.83 -16.00
N ILE A 266 28.68 16.21 -14.74
CA ILE A 266 27.79 15.86 -13.62
C ILE A 266 26.46 16.62 -13.75
N GLN A 267 26.48 17.91 -14.15
CA GLN A 267 25.26 18.67 -14.41
C GLN A 267 24.41 18.06 -15.54
N GLN A 268 25.02 17.61 -16.64
CA GLN A 268 24.29 16.90 -17.70
C GLN A 268 23.62 15.62 -17.17
N LEU A 269 24.33 14.79 -16.40
CA LEU A 269 23.77 13.58 -15.78
C LEU A 269 22.64 13.87 -14.79
N ILE A 270 22.70 14.99 -14.04
CA ILE A 270 21.61 15.44 -13.18
C ILE A 270 20.39 15.82 -14.03
N ALA A 271 20.60 16.67 -15.06
CA ALA A 271 19.52 17.14 -15.93
C ALA A 271 18.82 16.00 -16.68
N GLU A 272 19.59 15.04 -17.20
CA GLU A 272 19.08 13.84 -17.87
C GLU A 272 18.22 12.99 -16.92
N CYS A 273 18.72 12.74 -15.70
CA CYS A 273 18.03 11.93 -14.70
C CYS A 273 16.74 12.60 -14.18
N ASP A 274 16.82 13.89 -13.81
CA ASP A 274 15.68 14.66 -13.32
C ASP A 274 14.60 14.84 -14.40
N SER A 275 15.00 15.09 -15.66
CA SER A 275 14.05 15.22 -16.79
C SER A 275 13.40 13.88 -17.14
N GLY A 276 14.17 12.79 -17.15
CA GLY A 276 13.65 11.44 -17.41
C GLY A 276 12.66 10.98 -16.33
N LEU A 277 12.95 11.25 -15.06
CA LEU A 277 12.02 11.02 -13.95
C LEU A 277 10.74 11.86 -14.11
N SER A 278 10.87 13.16 -14.41
CA SER A 278 9.74 14.07 -14.61
C SER A 278 8.82 13.62 -15.75
N LEU A 279 9.39 13.15 -16.87
CA LEU A 279 8.64 12.61 -18.00
C LEU A 279 7.87 11.33 -17.61
N GLN A 280 8.47 10.43 -16.83
CA GLN A 280 7.78 9.22 -16.37
C GLN A 280 6.68 9.55 -15.33
N LEU A 281 6.86 10.58 -14.49
CA LEU A 281 5.80 11.07 -13.59
C LEU A 281 4.60 11.65 -14.37
N GLN A 282 4.85 12.41 -15.44
CA GLN A 282 3.79 12.91 -16.33
C GLN A 282 3.04 11.78 -17.03
N LYS A 283 3.75 10.81 -17.61
CA LYS A 283 3.15 9.59 -18.19
C LYS A 283 2.31 8.82 -17.17
N PHE A 284 2.77 8.72 -15.92
CA PHE A 284 2.03 8.05 -14.85
C PHE A 284 0.68 8.73 -14.61
N ALA A 285 0.64 10.06 -14.48
CA ALA A 285 -0.60 10.80 -14.33
C ALA A 285 -1.58 10.53 -15.50
N THR A 286 -1.13 10.73 -16.74
CA THR A 286 -1.95 10.49 -17.95
C THR A 286 -2.45 9.05 -18.06
N PHE A 287 -1.67 8.05 -17.64
CA PHE A 287 -2.10 6.65 -17.66
C PHE A 287 -3.13 6.32 -16.57
N ASN A 288 -3.08 6.96 -15.39
CA ASN A 288 -4.13 6.81 -14.37
C ASN A 288 -5.45 7.46 -14.85
N GLU A 289 -5.39 8.65 -15.45
CA GLU A 289 -6.54 9.32 -16.06
C GLU A 289 -7.16 8.44 -17.17
N LYS A 290 -6.33 7.89 -18.05
CA LYS A 290 -6.77 6.98 -19.13
C LYS A 290 -7.41 5.70 -18.60
N LEU A 291 -6.90 5.13 -17.49
CA LEU A 291 -7.50 3.96 -16.85
C LEU A 291 -8.91 4.27 -16.35
N LEU A 292 -9.06 5.34 -15.55
CA LEU A 292 -10.33 5.74 -14.96
C LEU A 292 -11.36 6.11 -16.04
N LEU A 293 -10.95 6.87 -17.06
CA LEU A 293 -11.81 7.22 -18.20
C LEU A 293 -12.23 5.97 -19.00
N GLY A 294 -11.31 5.03 -19.25
CA GLY A 294 -11.61 3.78 -19.95
C GLY A 294 -12.59 2.88 -19.20
N GLN A 295 -12.43 2.74 -17.89
CA GLN A 295 -13.36 2.02 -17.03
C GLN A 295 -14.73 2.72 -16.95
N GLY A 296 -14.75 4.04 -16.79
CA GLY A 296 -15.99 4.84 -16.80
C GLY A 296 -16.78 4.71 -18.11
N LEU A 297 -16.11 4.87 -19.26
CA LEU A 297 -16.70 4.67 -20.58
C LEU A 297 -17.08 3.22 -20.87
N SER A 298 -16.42 2.24 -20.24
CA SER A 298 -16.84 0.84 -20.34
C SER A 298 -18.23 0.64 -19.74
N ILE A 299 -18.47 1.17 -18.54
CA ILE A 299 -19.72 1.06 -17.74
C ILE A 299 -20.82 1.98 -18.26
N SER A 300 -20.49 3.21 -18.63
CA SER A 300 -21.41 4.25 -19.10
C SER A 300 -20.89 4.88 -20.40
N PRO A 301 -21.03 4.18 -21.54
CA PRO A 301 -20.59 4.70 -22.83
C PRO A 301 -21.37 5.96 -23.22
N LEU A 302 -20.70 6.88 -23.91
CA LEU A 302 -21.33 8.07 -24.47
C LEU A 302 -22.30 7.67 -25.58
N LYS A 303 -23.50 8.28 -25.60
CA LYS A 303 -24.54 8.03 -26.59
C LYS A 303 -24.33 9.01 -27.76
N ASP A 304 -24.01 8.49 -28.94
CA ASP A 304 -23.80 9.33 -30.13
C ASP A 304 -25.10 9.99 -30.58
N ALA A 305 -25.13 11.32 -30.61
CA ALA A 305 -26.29 12.11 -31.03
C ALA A 305 -26.70 11.90 -32.51
N ALA A 306 -25.83 11.27 -33.30
CA ALA A 306 -26.09 10.92 -34.70
C ALA A 306 -26.74 9.52 -34.89
N SER A 307 -26.80 8.67 -33.86
CA SER A 307 -27.25 7.28 -33.99
C SER A 307 -28.75 7.08 -33.75
N SER A 308 -29.59 8.04 -34.15
CA SER A 308 -31.02 8.19 -33.81
C SER A 308 -31.99 7.12 -34.34
N GLY A 309 -31.50 5.94 -34.72
CA GLY A 309 -32.29 4.81 -35.23
C GLY A 309 -31.71 3.42 -34.95
N ALA A 310 -30.51 3.32 -34.39
CA ALA A 310 -29.94 2.06 -33.91
C ALA A 310 -29.86 2.10 -32.38
N ALA A 311 -30.06 0.96 -31.71
CA ALA A 311 -29.86 0.88 -30.26
C ALA A 311 -28.36 1.11 -29.95
N GLY A 312 -28.01 2.34 -29.59
CA GLY A 312 -26.65 2.75 -29.26
C GLY A 312 -26.07 1.97 -28.07
N PRO A 313 -24.75 2.12 -27.81
CA PRO A 313 -24.09 1.41 -26.73
C PRO A 313 -24.78 1.71 -25.40
N ARG A 314 -25.11 0.64 -24.68
CA ARG A 314 -25.92 0.68 -23.46
C ARG A 314 -25.03 0.82 -22.24
N SER A 315 -25.47 1.60 -21.25
CA SER A 315 -24.84 1.56 -19.93
C SER A 315 -25.16 0.25 -19.21
N LEU A 316 -24.36 -0.08 -18.19
CA LEU A 316 -24.63 -1.19 -17.29
C LEU A 316 -26.04 -1.10 -16.67
N TYR A 317 -26.50 0.12 -16.35
CA TYR A 317 -27.85 0.37 -15.86
C TYR A 317 -28.91 0.09 -16.93
N ASP A 318 -28.72 0.57 -18.16
CA ASP A 318 -29.62 0.29 -19.30
C ASP A 318 -29.71 -1.22 -19.62
N VAL A 319 -28.64 -1.99 -19.36
CA VAL A 319 -28.59 -3.45 -19.53
C VAL A 319 -29.36 -4.16 -18.43
N VAL A 320 -29.13 -3.85 -17.16
CA VAL A 320 -29.87 -4.46 -16.03
C VAL A 320 -31.35 -4.09 -16.07
N GLY A 321 -31.69 -2.90 -16.57
CA GLY A 321 -33.08 -2.46 -16.77
C GLY A 321 -33.88 -3.22 -17.84
N GLN A 322 -33.26 -4.13 -18.60
CA GLN A 322 -33.94 -4.95 -19.62
C GLN A 322 -34.49 -6.28 -19.09
N ILE A 323 -34.33 -6.58 -17.81
CA ILE A 323 -34.84 -7.80 -17.18
C ILE A 323 -36.37 -7.71 -17.07
N ASP A 324 -37.09 -8.40 -17.93
CA ASP A 324 -38.55 -8.51 -17.89
C ASP A 324 -38.95 -9.81 -17.17
N ASN A 325 -39.23 -9.67 -15.89
CA ASN A 325 -39.61 -10.79 -15.03
C ASN A 325 -40.91 -11.48 -15.49
N GLN A 326 -41.84 -10.74 -16.06
CA GLN A 326 -43.15 -11.24 -16.47
C GLN A 326 -43.06 -12.00 -17.78
N LYS A 327 -42.27 -11.47 -18.73
CA LYS A 327 -41.94 -12.17 -19.97
C LYS A 327 -41.15 -13.45 -19.72
N ASP A 328 -40.09 -13.41 -18.90
CA ASP A 328 -39.29 -14.59 -18.57
C ASP A 328 -40.16 -15.71 -17.96
N PHE A 329 -41.12 -15.35 -17.10
CA PHE A 329 -42.08 -16.30 -16.53
C PHE A 329 -43.05 -16.87 -17.58
N GLN A 330 -43.60 -16.03 -18.45
CA GLN A 330 -44.50 -16.46 -19.53
C GLN A 330 -43.81 -17.39 -20.52
N ASP A 331 -42.62 -17.00 -21.01
CA ASP A 331 -41.80 -17.81 -21.92
C ASP A 331 -41.45 -19.16 -21.28
N PHE A 332 -41.13 -19.19 -19.98
CA PHE A 332 -40.88 -20.44 -19.24
C PHE A 332 -42.12 -21.35 -19.17
N ILE A 333 -43.29 -20.84 -18.78
CA ILE A 333 -44.51 -21.66 -18.71
C ILE A 333 -44.92 -22.16 -20.11
N LEU A 334 -44.84 -21.30 -21.13
CA LEU A 334 -45.16 -21.66 -22.51
C LEU A 334 -44.18 -22.69 -23.09
N SER A 335 -42.93 -22.77 -22.60
CA SER A 335 -42.00 -23.83 -23.02
C SER A 335 -42.49 -25.26 -22.73
N TYR A 336 -43.50 -25.42 -21.85
CA TYR A 336 -44.15 -26.70 -21.56
C TYR A 336 -45.48 -26.91 -22.31
N GLU A 337 -45.89 -26.03 -23.22
CA GLU A 337 -47.20 -26.15 -23.91
C GLU A 337 -47.33 -27.44 -24.74
N GLY A 338 -46.20 -27.98 -25.22
CA GLY A 338 -46.14 -29.26 -25.94
C GLY A 338 -46.03 -30.51 -25.04
N ASN A 339 -46.04 -30.36 -23.71
CA ASN A 339 -45.93 -31.49 -22.78
C ASN A 339 -47.26 -32.28 -22.75
N PRO A 340 -47.27 -33.62 -22.98
CA PRO A 340 -48.48 -34.44 -22.90
C PRO A 340 -49.23 -34.37 -21.56
N GLY A 341 -48.54 -33.99 -20.47
CA GLY A 341 -49.14 -33.76 -19.15
C GLY A 341 -49.76 -32.36 -18.97
N ALA A 342 -49.59 -31.42 -19.90
CA ALA A 342 -50.15 -30.07 -19.85
C ALA A 342 -51.63 -30.02 -20.26
N VAL A 343 -52.41 -31.00 -19.76
CA VAL A 343 -53.85 -31.11 -19.98
C VAL A 343 -54.58 -30.94 -18.65
N ALA A 344 -55.65 -30.15 -18.62
CA ALA A 344 -56.54 -30.13 -17.47
C ALA A 344 -57.19 -31.51 -17.31
N SER A 345 -57.08 -32.12 -16.13
CA SER A 345 -57.75 -33.38 -15.85
C SER A 345 -59.25 -33.25 -16.12
N GLU A 346 -59.84 -34.22 -16.82
CA GLU A 346 -61.28 -34.19 -17.08
C GLU A 346 -62.06 -34.13 -15.77
N GLN A 347 -63.12 -33.31 -15.75
CA GLN A 347 -63.94 -33.13 -14.57
C GLN A 347 -64.56 -34.48 -14.16
N ILE A 348 -64.24 -34.96 -12.96
CA ILE A 348 -64.66 -36.27 -12.46
C ILE A 348 -66.20 -36.35 -12.48
N LYS A 349 -66.74 -37.17 -13.38
CA LYS A 349 -68.17 -37.44 -13.48
C LYS A 349 -68.51 -38.66 -12.63
N TYR A 350 -69.55 -38.54 -11.81
CA TYR A 350 -70.14 -39.70 -11.17
C TYR A 350 -70.94 -40.50 -12.20
N GLU A 351 -70.35 -41.58 -12.69
CA GLU A 351 -71.05 -42.56 -13.53
C GLU A 351 -71.63 -43.66 -12.64
N ARG A 352 -72.97 -43.68 -12.54
CA ARG A 352 -73.68 -44.65 -11.70
C ARG A 352 -73.61 -46.03 -12.33
N HIS A 353 -73.11 -47.01 -11.57
CA HIS A 353 -73.02 -48.40 -12.05
C HIS A 353 -74.39 -48.95 -12.48
N PRO A 354 -74.51 -49.65 -13.64
CA PRO A 354 -75.80 -50.04 -14.22
C PRO A 354 -76.72 -50.86 -13.31
N THR A 355 -76.18 -51.65 -12.38
CA THR A 355 -76.99 -52.43 -11.41
C THR A 355 -77.72 -51.56 -10.38
N LEU A 356 -77.35 -50.29 -10.23
CA LEU A 356 -78.08 -49.30 -9.42
C LEU A 356 -79.00 -48.40 -10.26
N ALA A 357 -79.00 -48.54 -11.58
CA ALA A 357 -79.97 -47.90 -12.46
C ALA A 357 -81.29 -48.70 -12.41
N GLY A 358 -82.17 -48.33 -11.47
CA GLY A 358 -83.51 -48.90 -11.38
C GLY A 358 -84.29 -48.74 -12.70
N SER A 359 -85.13 -49.74 -12.98
CA SER A 359 -85.95 -49.87 -14.19
C SER A 359 -86.56 -48.57 -14.70
N SER A 360 -86.41 -48.31 -15.99
CA SER A 360 -86.85 -47.09 -16.67
C SER A 360 -88.37 -46.89 -16.73
N GLY A 361 -88.79 -45.63 -16.56
CA GLY A 361 -90.04 -45.07 -17.09
C GLY A 361 -89.70 -44.01 -18.16
N PRO A 362 -90.52 -43.83 -19.20
CA PRO A 362 -90.05 -43.20 -20.44
C PRO A 362 -90.08 -41.67 -20.41
N VAL A 363 -89.07 -41.05 -21.01
CA VAL A 363 -89.11 -39.64 -21.47
C VAL A 363 -88.72 -39.58 -22.95
N VAL A 364 -89.45 -38.71 -23.65
CA VAL A 364 -89.65 -38.55 -25.11
C VAL A 364 -88.34 -38.25 -25.90
N PRO A 365 -88.25 -38.59 -27.21
CA PRO A 365 -86.99 -38.52 -27.98
C PRO A 365 -86.57 -37.13 -28.46
N SER A 366 -85.29 -37.08 -28.86
CA SER A 366 -84.45 -35.96 -29.29
C SER A 366 -84.62 -35.44 -30.72
N SER A 367 -84.18 -34.19 -30.95
CA SER A 367 -83.52 -33.71 -32.18
C SER A 367 -82.39 -32.73 -31.79
N GLN A 368 -81.11 -33.08 -31.91
CA GLN A 368 -80.24 -32.93 -33.11
C GLN A 368 -80.05 -31.47 -33.56
N THR A 369 -78.92 -30.84 -33.16
CA THR A 369 -77.67 -30.60 -33.94
C THR A 369 -77.64 -29.26 -34.68
N ASN A 370 -76.65 -28.40 -34.40
CA ASN A 370 -75.38 -28.39 -35.14
C ASN A 370 -74.34 -27.47 -34.45
N ALA A 371 -73.04 -27.64 -34.75
CA ALA A 371 -71.96 -26.88 -34.13
C ALA A 371 -71.52 -25.69 -35.00
N GLN A 372 -71.19 -24.55 -34.38
CA GLN A 372 -70.32 -23.56 -35.03
C GLN A 372 -69.37 -22.83 -34.07
N ARG A 373 -68.15 -23.34 -34.07
CA ARG A 373 -66.89 -22.80 -33.54
C ARG A 373 -66.73 -21.29 -33.74
N ARG A 374 -66.42 -20.55 -32.67
CA ARG A 374 -65.57 -19.33 -32.74
C ARG A 374 -64.80 -19.11 -31.43
N GLN A 375 -63.59 -18.60 -31.58
CA GLN A 375 -62.62 -18.39 -30.50
C GLN A 375 -63.03 -17.20 -29.61
N SER A 376 -62.72 -17.29 -28.31
CA SER A 376 -62.67 -16.15 -27.40
C SER A 376 -61.25 -15.99 -26.86
N SER A 377 -60.52 -15.02 -27.41
CA SER A 377 -59.35 -14.42 -26.78
C SER A 377 -59.81 -13.53 -25.62
N ILE A 378 -59.07 -13.52 -24.51
CA ILE A 378 -59.29 -12.60 -23.40
C ILE A 378 -57.98 -11.85 -23.10
N LEU A 379 -58.01 -10.54 -23.36
CA LEU A 379 -57.05 -9.56 -22.85
C LEU A 379 -57.66 -8.86 -21.61
N PRO A 380 -56.84 -8.30 -20.70
CA PRO A 380 -57.31 -7.79 -19.42
C PRO A 380 -57.87 -6.36 -19.52
N GLN A 381 -58.82 -6.02 -18.64
CA GLN A 381 -59.29 -4.64 -18.46
C GLN A 381 -58.68 -3.98 -17.21
N SER A 382 -57.79 -3.03 -17.48
CA SER A 382 -57.62 -1.74 -16.79
C SER A 382 -58.25 -1.56 -15.40
N PHE A 383 -57.40 -1.42 -14.38
CA PHE A 383 -57.74 -0.72 -13.13
C PHE A 383 -57.63 0.80 -13.32
N SER A 384 -58.67 1.52 -12.93
CA SER A 384 -58.65 2.99 -12.80
C SER A 384 -58.50 3.42 -11.34
N GLN A 385 -57.83 4.55 -11.17
CA GLN A 385 -57.33 5.10 -9.91
C GLN A 385 -58.35 6.02 -9.23
N GLN A 386 -58.54 5.90 -7.90
CA GLN A 386 -58.85 7.06 -7.07
C GLN A 386 -58.45 6.88 -5.59
N GLN A 387 -57.88 7.94 -5.03
CA GLN A 387 -57.55 8.14 -3.61
C GLN A 387 -58.84 8.46 -2.81
N LEU A 388 -58.90 8.57 -1.47
CA LEU A 388 -57.92 8.90 -0.42
C LEU A 388 -58.46 8.48 0.97
N ALA A 389 -57.64 8.62 2.03
CA ALA A 389 -57.95 8.69 3.48
C ALA A 389 -57.58 7.48 4.38
N SER A 390 -57.30 7.79 5.66
CA SER A 390 -56.44 7.04 6.60
C SER A 390 -57.21 6.54 7.87
N PRO A 391 -56.60 5.73 8.77
CA PRO A 391 -57.28 4.87 9.78
C PRO A 391 -57.48 5.63 11.14
N PRO A 392 -58.05 5.09 12.26
CA PRO A 392 -57.92 3.75 12.89
C PRO A 392 -59.30 3.09 13.26
N THR A 393 -59.44 1.88 13.84
CA THR A 393 -59.01 1.41 15.19
C THR A 393 -59.30 -0.09 15.44
N SER A 394 -58.47 -0.70 16.30
CA SER A 394 -58.79 -1.68 17.38
C SER A 394 -59.61 -2.98 17.14
N GLN A 395 -58.91 -4.11 17.34
CA GLN A 395 -59.30 -5.38 18.01
C GLN A 395 -60.64 -6.10 17.71
N PRO A 396 -60.59 -7.43 17.53
CA PRO A 396 -61.60 -8.37 17.99
C PRO A 396 -61.11 -9.24 19.19
N PRO A 397 -61.90 -9.39 20.27
CA PRO A 397 -61.75 -10.44 21.29
C PRO A 397 -62.54 -11.71 20.87
N PRO A 398 -62.55 -12.81 21.67
CA PRO A 398 -62.43 -14.17 21.13
C PRO A 398 -63.74 -14.91 20.91
N ASN A 399 -63.67 -16.02 20.17
CA ASN A 399 -64.72 -17.04 20.10
C ASN A 399 -64.23 -18.36 20.76
N PRO A 400 -65.04 -19.02 21.60
CA PRO A 400 -64.64 -20.24 22.32
C PRO A 400 -64.87 -21.52 21.50
N ASP A 401 -64.50 -22.65 22.11
CA ASP A 401 -64.81 -24.03 21.73
C ASP A 401 -64.19 -24.59 20.44
N ARG A 402 -62.97 -25.13 20.59
CA ARG A 402 -62.46 -26.24 19.79
C ARG A 402 -61.89 -27.33 20.72
N PRO A 403 -62.39 -28.59 20.68
CA PRO A 403 -61.87 -29.68 21.50
C PRO A 403 -60.42 -30.08 21.17
N GLN A 404 -59.75 -30.64 22.18
CA GLN A 404 -58.30 -30.86 22.26
C GLN A 404 -57.79 -32.08 21.48
N ALA A 405 -56.49 -32.06 21.16
CA ALA A 405 -55.70 -33.24 20.81
C ALA A 405 -54.70 -33.56 21.96
N PRO A 406 -54.30 -34.83 22.17
CA PRO A 406 -53.42 -35.23 23.28
C PRO A 406 -51.93 -34.90 23.05
N PRO A 407 -51.10 -34.89 24.11
CA PRO A 407 -49.80 -34.19 24.11
C PRO A 407 -48.57 -35.04 23.71
N TYR A 408 -47.53 -34.35 23.26
CA TYR A 408 -46.16 -34.87 23.12
C TYR A 408 -45.33 -34.65 24.41
N PRO A 409 -44.41 -35.56 24.80
CA PRO A 409 -43.36 -35.30 25.79
C PRO A 409 -42.15 -34.53 25.22
N GLN A 410 -41.31 -33.98 26.11
CA GLN A 410 -40.18 -33.09 25.81
C GLN A 410 -38.85 -33.79 25.43
N GLN A 411 -37.89 -32.99 24.95
CA GLN A 411 -36.51 -33.35 24.54
C GLN A 411 -35.61 -33.72 25.77
N PRO A 412 -34.34 -34.18 25.59
CA PRO A 412 -33.19 -33.45 24.98
C PRO A 412 -32.49 -34.24 23.84
N GLU A 413 -31.33 -33.93 23.22
CA GLU A 413 -30.29 -32.86 23.28
C GLU A 413 -29.82 -32.54 21.81
N PRO A 414 -29.00 -31.50 21.52
CA PRO A 414 -28.61 -31.13 20.16
C PRO A 414 -27.31 -31.80 19.65
N TYR A 415 -27.29 -32.16 18.36
CA TYR A 415 -26.07 -32.56 17.63
C TYR A 415 -25.71 -31.54 16.56
N SER A 416 -24.46 -31.05 16.60
CA SER A 416 -23.81 -30.29 15.53
C SER A 416 -23.08 -31.21 14.57
N SER A 417 -23.12 -30.94 13.26
CA SER A 417 -22.37 -31.69 12.25
C SER A 417 -21.65 -30.79 11.24
N GLN A 418 -20.32 -30.83 11.28
CA GLN A 418 -19.44 -30.50 10.15
C GLN A 418 -19.05 -31.79 9.40
N PRO A 419 -18.74 -31.74 8.10
CA PRO A 419 -18.32 -32.92 7.34
C PRO A 419 -16.82 -33.22 7.48
N ALA A 420 -16.47 -34.50 7.68
CA ALA A 420 -15.10 -35.01 7.70
C ALA A 420 -14.89 -36.13 6.66
N GLN A 421 -13.64 -36.31 6.22
CA GLN A 421 -13.26 -37.24 5.14
C GLN A 421 -13.17 -38.72 5.58
N PRO A 422 -13.28 -39.69 4.64
CA PRO A 422 -13.27 -41.12 4.96
C PRO A 422 -11.85 -41.73 5.08
N PRO A 423 -11.63 -42.68 6.01
CA PRO A 423 -10.40 -43.48 6.10
C PRO A 423 -10.53 -44.88 5.46
N TYR A 424 -9.40 -45.47 5.07
CA TYR A 424 -9.28 -46.88 4.64
C TYR A 424 -8.90 -47.82 5.81
N PRO A 425 -9.25 -49.12 5.76
CA PRO A 425 -9.02 -50.07 6.84
C PRO A 425 -7.67 -50.82 6.77
N ALA A 426 -7.26 -51.44 7.88
CA ALA A 426 -6.07 -52.28 7.99
C ALA A 426 -6.37 -53.60 8.76
N THR A 427 -5.74 -54.72 8.35
CA THR A 427 -5.76 -55.99 9.10
C THR A 427 -4.47 -56.81 8.95
N SER A 428 -3.69 -56.88 10.04
CA SER A 428 -2.95 -58.05 10.59
C SER A 428 -2.08 -59.00 9.73
N GLY A 429 -0.81 -59.17 10.13
CA GLY A 429 0.08 -60.32 9.83
C GLY A 429 1.35 -60.30 10.72
N THR A 430 1.88 -61.46 11.14
CA THR A 430 2.91 -61.61 12.21
C THR A 430 4.30 -62.10 11.66
N PRO A 431 5.29 -62.61 12.46
CA PRO A 431 6.59 -61.96 12.71
C PRO A 431 7.84 -62.68 12.09
N PRO A 432 9.10 -62.21 12.29
CA PRO A 432 10.27 -62.54 11.46
C PRO A 432 11.28 -63.52 12.10
N PRO A 433 12.42 -63.79 11.43
CA PRO A 433 13.68 -64.16 12.10
C PRO A 433 14.89 -63.25 11.76
N GLU A 434 15.91 -63.34 12.60
CA GLU A 434 17.05 -62.40 12.75
C GLU A 434 18.24 -62.60 11.79
N LYS A 435 19.18 -61.62 11.78
CA LYS A 435 20.63 -61.88 11.80
C LYS A 435 21.44 -60.71 12.39
N ASN A 436 22.39 -61.04 13.27
CA ASN A 436 23.30 -60.13 14.00
C ASN A 436 24.42 -59.51 13.13
N LEU A 437 25.04 -58.39 13.59
CA LEU A 437 26.46 -58.33 14.03
C LEU A 437 27.00 -56.88 14.31
N MET A 438 27.68 -56.73 15.48
CA MET A 438 28.74 -55.76 15.89
C MET A 438 28.64 -54.22 15.69
N GLY A 439 29.03 -53.47 16.75
CA GLY A 439 29.74 -52.16 16.68
C GLY A 439 31.20 -52.32 17.18
N PRO A 440 31.95 -51.29 17.65
CA PRO A 440 31.77 -49.81 17.69
C PRO A 440 32.79 -49.16 16.67
N PRO A 441 33.52 -48.02 16.84
CA PRO A 441 33.53 -46.85 17.77
C PRO A 441 33.46 -45.44 17.05
N PRO A 442 33.58 -44.28 17.75
CA PRO A 442 33.38 -42.95 17.15
C PRO A 442 34.67 -42.17 16.78
N MET A 443 34.60 -41.25 15.80
CA MET A 443 35.58 -40.17 15.61
C MET A 443 35.03 -38.97 14.79
N ALA A 444 35.77 -37.85 14.84
CA ALA A 444 35.38 -36.49 14.45
C ALA A 444 35.24 -36.24 12.91
N PRO A 445 34.66 -35.09 12.47
CA PRO A 445 34.16 -34.92 11.11
C PRO A 445 35.17 -34.31 10.12
N PRO A 446 34.98 -34.52 8.81
CA PRO A 446 35.45 -33.61 7.77
C PRO A 446 34.30 -32.80 7.14
N SER A 447 34.55 -31.52 6.94
CA SER A 447 33.66 -30.55 6.27
C SER A 447 33.39 -30.90 4.80
N VAL A 448 32.13 -30.83 4.35
CA VAL A 448 31.76 -30.91 2.94
C VAL A 448 30.77 -29.80 2.56
N SER A 449 31.24 -28.92 1.68
CA SER A 449 30.54 -28.13 0.66
C SER A 449 29.01 -27.93 0.74
N LEU A 450 28.60 -26.68 0.96
CA LEU A 450 27.22 -26.20 0.74
C LEU A 450 26.89 -26.07 -0.76
N PRO A 451 25.75 -26.63 -1.24
CA PRO A 451 25.09 -26.17 -2.45
C PRO A 451 24.12 -25.00 -2.13
N PRO A 452 23.85 -24.07 -3.07
CA PRO A 452 22.94 -22.94 -2.85
C PRO A 452 21.50 -23.26 -3.31
N ALA A 453 20.49 -23.06 -2.45
CA ALA A 453 19.12 -22.74 -2.87
C ALA A 453 18.17 -22.45 -1.68
N GLY A 454 17.21 -21.55 -1.90
CA GLY A 454 15.79 -21.81 -1.59
C GLY A 454 15.22 -21.32 -0.26
N ASN A 455 14.30 -20.34 -0.35
CA ASN A 455 13.35 -20.06 0.73
C ASN A 455 12.49 -21.30 1.01
N GLY A 456 12.51 -21.81 2.25
CA GLY A 456 11.69 -22.96 2.61
C GLY A 456 12.00 -23.60 3.97
N PHE A 457 12.30 -22.82 5.00
CA PHE A 457 12.37 -23.35 6.36
C PHE A 457 10.97 -23.37 6.99
N PRO A 458 10.56 -24.46 7.68
CA PRO A 458 9.50 -24.37 8.68
C PRO A 458 9.92 -23.35 9.74
N SER A 459 9.02 -22.45 10.14
CA SER A 459 9.33 -21.48 11.19
C SER A 459 9.71 -22.21 12.48
N LEU A 460 10.96 -22.02 12.93
CA LEU A 460 11.35 -22.41 14.28
C LEU A 460 10.45 -21.68 15.29
N PRO A 461 10.09 -22.32 16.42
CA PRO A 461 9.29 -21.66 17.45
C PRO A 461 10.03 -20.42 17.98
N PRO A 462 9.33 -19.31 18.30
CA PRO A 462 9.99 -18.07 18.65
C PRO A 462 10.78 -18.17 19.95
N MET A 463 11.95 -17.51 20.00
CA MET A 463 12.86 -17.62 21.15
C MET A 463 12.36 -16.90 22.41
N LYS A 464 11.59 -15.82 22.26
CA LYS A 464 10.96 -15.08 23.37
C LYS A 464 9.60 -14.52 22.90
N PRO A 465 8.54 -15.35 22.81
CA PRO A 465 7.26 -14.93 22.25
C PRO A 465 6.67 -13.74 23.02
N VAL A 466 6.12 -12.78 22.28
CA VAL A 466 5.45 -11.57 22.78
C VAL A 466 3.99 -11.56 22.31
N PHE A 467 3.74 -11.92 21.05
CA PHE A 467 2.39 -12.07 20.52
C PHE A 467 1.78 -13.43 20.93
N GLY A 468 0.48 -13.49 21.20
CA GLY A 468 -0.17 -14.71 21.67
C GLY A 468 0.07 -15.03 23.16
N VAL A 469 0.71 -14.15 23.90
CA VAL A 469 0.99 -14.27 25.34
C VAL A 469 0.06 -13.35 26.12
N SER A 470 -0.42 -13.75 27.31
CA SER A 470 -1.30 -12.90 28.12
C SER A 470 -0.54 -11.69 28.69
N LEU A 471 -1.26 -10.60 29.00
CA LEU A 471 -0.63 -9.42 29.62
C LEU A 471 -0.08 -9.75 31.01
N ASP A 472 -0.73 -10.65 31.76
CA ASP A 472 -0.26 -11.09 33.08
C ASP A 472 1.04 -11.92 32.98
N ASP A 473 1.17 -12.81 31.99
CA ASP A 473 2.42 -13.55 31.73
C ASP A 473 3.55 -12.62 31.30
N LEU A 474 3.26 -11.63 30.45
CA LEU A 474 4.24 -10.61 30.04
C LEU A 474 4.68 -9.75 31.23
N TYR A 475 3.74 -9.34 32.09
CA TYR A 475 4.02 -8.60 33.31
C TYR A 475 4.89 -9.41 34.29
N ALA A 476 4.53 -10.67 34.54
CA ALA A 476 5.27 -11.57 35.43
C ALA A 476 6.69 -11.88 34.90
N ARG A 477 6.87 -11.96 33.57
CA ARG A 477 8.16 -12.25 32.93
C ARG A 477 9.09 -11.04 32.87
N ASP A 478 8.58 -9.90 32.40
CA ASP A 478 9.40 -8.74 32.06
C ASP A 478 9.39 -7.65 33.15
N GLY A 479 8.50 -7.75 34.15
CA GLY A 479 8.45 -6.86 35.33
C GLY A 479 7.89 -5.46 35.06
N THR A 480 7.37 -5.21 33.86
CA THR A 480 6.84 -3.91 33.41
C THR A 480 5.33 -3.98 33.20
N ALA A 481 4.55 -3.12 33.86
CA ALA A 481 3.08 -3.13 33.79
C ALA A 481 2.51 -2.87 32.38
N VAL A 482 3.31 -2.28 31.48
CA VAL A 482 2.97 -2.09 30.06
C VAL A 482 4.09 -2.74 29.22
N PRO A 483 3.76 -3.64 28.26
CA PRO A 483 4.76 -4.34 27.46
C PRO A 483 5.63 -3.42 26.59
N MET A 484 6.93 -3.71 26.48
CA MET A 484 7.87 -2.88 25.70
C MET A 484 7.49 -2.69 24.24
N ILE A 485 6.81 -3.66 23.60
CA ILE A 485 6.30 -3.49 22.23
C ILE A 485 5.30 -2.34 22.12
N VAL A 486 4.45 -2.15 23.15
CA VAL A 486 3.46 -1.08 23.20
C VAL A 486 4.17 0.28 23.27
N TYR A 487 5.15 0.42 24.16
CA TYR A 487 5.96 1.66 24.26
C TYR A 487 6.74 1.98 22.99
N GLN A 488 7.43 1.01 22.38
CA GLN A 488 8.16 1.26 21.13
C GLN A 488 7.21 1.70 20.01
N CYS A 489 6.04 1.08 19.90
CA CYS A 489 5.04 1.48 18.91
C CYS A 489 4.52 2.91 19.15
N PHE A 490 4.18 3.26 20.40
CA PHE A 490 3.78 4.64 20.74
C PHE A 490 4.89 5.64 20.40
N GLN A 491 6.14 5.33 20.74
CA GLN A 491 7.27 6.22 20.48
C GLN A 491 7.48 6.50 18.99
N ALA A 492 7.43 5.48 18.12
CA ALA A 492 7.50 5.70 16.66
C ALA A 492 6.29 6.49 16.13
N VAL A 493 5.08 6.21 16.61
CA VAL A 493 3.88 6.93 16.16
C VAL A 493 3.86 8.38 16.66
N GLU A 494 4.34 8.67 17.87
CA GLU A 494 4.46 10.04 18.39
C GLU A 494 5.60 10.84 17.72
N LEU A 495 6.71 10.19 17.35
CA LEU A 495 7.83 10.87 16.68
C LEU A 495 7.59 11.09 15.18
N PHE A 496 6.85 10.20 14.51
CA PHE A 496 6.78 10.15 13.03
C PHE A 496 5.37 10.04 12.45
N GLY A 497 4.33 9.94 13.28
CA GLY A 497 2.96 9.67 12.86
C GLY A 497 1.89 10.67 13.33
N LEU A 498 2.21 11.64 14.19
CA LEU A 498 1.24 12.62 14.72
C LEU A 498 0.53 13.41 13.61
N ASP A 499 1.25 13.77 12.55
CA ASP A 499 0.72 14.59 11.44
C ASP A 499 0.27 13.73 10.24
N MET A 500 0.35 12.40 10.35
CA MET A 500 0.07 11.49 9.24
C MET A 500 -1.44 11.26 9.05
N GLU A 501 -1.98 11.73 7.93
CA GLU A 501 -3.40 11.53 7.59
C GLU A 501 -3.81 10.05 7.66
N GLY A 502 -4.81 9.78 8.49
CA GLY A 502 -5.38 8.46 8.65
C GLY A 502 -4.52 7.48 9.45
N ILE A 503 -3.57 7.93 10.29
CA ILE A 503 -2.83 7.06 11.22
C ILE A 503 -3.79 6.16 12.03
N TYR A 504 -3.43 4.91 12.26
CA TYR A 504 -4.31 3.83 12.75
C TYR A 504 -5.51 3.42 11.88
N ARG A 505 -6.03 4.27 11.00
CA ARG A 505 -7.11 3.90 10.04
C ARG A 505 -6.54 3.23 8.80
N LEU A 506 -5.45 3.75 8.25
CA LEU A 506 -4.76 3.18 7.10
C LEU A 506 -3.97 1.92 7.51
N SER A 507 -3.89 0.96 6.60
CA SER A 507 -3.13 -0.28 6.80
C SER A 507 -1.70 -0.12 6.30
N GLY A 508 -0.73 -0.43 7.16
CA GLY A 508 0.67 -0.58 6.75
C GLY A 508 0.93 -1.85 5.93
N SER A 509 2.14 -1.97 5.42
CA SER A 509 2.68 -3.18 4.78
C SER A 509 2.62 -4.40 5.70
N ALA A 510 1.78 -5.38 5.36
CA ALA A 510 1.68 -6.66 6.07
C ALA A 510 3.04 -7.38 6.19
N ASN A 511 3.93 -7.21 5.21
CA ASN A 511 5.28 -7.77 5.25
C ASN A 511 6.17 -7.09 6.30
N HIS A 512 6.07 -5.76 6.46
CA HIS A 512 6.81 -5.04 7.50
C HIS A 512 6.25 -5.39 8.88
N ILE A 513 4.92 -5.46 9.03
CA ILE A 513 4.25 -5.90 10.26
C ILE A 513 4.74 -7.30 10.67
N ASN A 514 4.72 -8.27 9.76
CA ASN A 514 5.19 -9.64 10.03
C ASN A 514 6.70 -9.69 10.36
N HIS A 515 7.51 -8.85 9.72
CA HIS A 515 8.94 -8.75 10.03
C HIS A 515 9.18 -8.20 11.44
N MET A 516 8.57 -7.06 11.80
CA MET A 516 8.70 -6.46 13.12
C MET A 516 8.12 -7.35 14.23
N LYS A 517 7.00 -8.06 13.96
CA LYS A 517 6.46 -9.10 14.85
C LYS A 517 7.49 -10.18 15.14
N SER A 518 8.13 -10.71 14.08
CA SER A 518 9.20 -11.72 14.22
C SER A 518 10.40 -11.20 15.02
N LEU A 519 10.77 -9.92 14.89
CA LEU A 519 11.82 -9.31 15.72
C LEU A 519 11.43 -9.32 17.20
N PHE A 520 10.22 -8.82 17.55
CA PHE A 520 9.75 -8.83 18.94
C PHE A 520 9.61 -10.23 19.54
N ASP A 521 9.12 -11.22 18.77
CA ASP A 521 8.95 -12.60 19.21
C ASP A 521 10.28 -13.39 19.38
N ASN A 522 11.42 -12.85 18.93
CA ASN A 522 12.73 -13.51 19.01
C ASN A 522 13.78 -12.73 19.80
N ASP A 523 13.97 -11.43 19.50
CA ASP A 523 14.88 -10.55 20.22
C ASP A 523 14.38 -9.09 20.17
N SER A 524 13.57 -8.73 21.16
CA SER A 524 13.05 -7.37 21.33
C SER A 524 14.13 -6.30 21.57
N SER A 525 15.39 -6.67 21.86
CA SER A 525 16.48 -5.72 22.11
C SER A 525 17.05 -5.10 20.84
N GLN A 526 16.84 -5.72 19.67
CA GLN A 526 17.26 -5.18 18.37
C GLN A 526 16.32 -4.11 17.81
N VAL A 527 15.16 -3.88 18.46
CA VAL A 527 14.11 -3.02 17.93
C VAL A 527 14.21 -1.62 18.54
N ASP A 528 14.88 -0.71 17.83
CA ASP A 528 14.91 0.73 18.14
C ASP A 528 14.00 1.51 17.18
N PHE A 529 12.80 1.86 17.65
CA PHE A 529 11.81 2.63 16.89
C PHE A 529 12.01 4.16 16.97
N THR A 530 13.08 4.65 17.59
CA THR A 530 13.53 6.05 17.41
C THR A 530 14.17 6.28 16.04
N ASN A 531 14.65 5.21 15.36
CA ASN A 531 15.21 5.27 14.02
C ASN A 531 14.16 4.85 12.96
N PRO A 532 13.78 5.74 12.01
CA PRO A 532 12.87 5.41 10.91
C PRO A 532 13.31 4.22 10.02
N GLU A 533 14.60 3.93 9.92
CA GLU A 533 15.08 2.77 9.15
C GLU A 533 14.58 1.44 9.76
N SER A 534 14.46 1.36 11.08
CA SER A 534 14.04 0.15 11.82
C SER A 534 12.61 -0.32 11.51
N PHE A 535 11.76 0.57 11.00
CA PHE A 535 10.40 0.28 10.57
C PHE A 535 10.14 0.65 9.10
N PHE A 536 11.21 0.68 8.28
CA PHE A 536 11.14 0.91 6.83
C PHE A 536 10.50 2.26 6.42
N HIS A 537 10.59 3.27 7.28
CA HIS A 537 9.88 4.56 7.16
C HIS A 537 8.34 4.45 7.04
N ASP A 538 7.76 3.31 7.43
CA ASP A 538 6.33 3.02 7.32
C ASP A 538 5.68 2.98 8.72
N VAL A 539 5.35 4.15 9.26
CA VAL A 539 4.71 4.26 10.58
C VAL A 539 3.29 3.68 10.61
N ASN A 540 2.62 3.53 9.44
CA ASN A 540 1.36 2.78 9.35
C ASN A 540 1.57 1.28 9.58
N SER A 541 2.75 0.73 9.30
CA SER A 541 3.12 -0.62 9.72
C SER A 541 3.37 -0.72 11.22
N VAL A 542 3.90 0.33 11.87
CA VAL A 542 4.02 0.35 13.35
C VAL A 542 2.63 0.42 14.00
N ALA A 543 1.75 1.30 13.50
CA ALA A 543 0.35 1.36 13.93
C ALA A 543 -0.40 0.04 13.68
N GLY A 544 -0.12 -0.65 12.56
CA GLY A 544 -0.63 -1.98 12.26
C GLY A 544 -0.12 -3.07 13.20
N LEU A 545 1.18 -3.03 13.54
CA LEU A 545 1.83 -3.94 14.49
C LEU A 545 1.23 -3.84 15.89
N LEU A 546 1.00 -2.63 16.38
CA LEU A 546 0.37 -2.38 17.68
C LEU A 546 -1.07 -2.93 17.73
N LYS A 547 -1.88 -2.68 16.70
CA LYS A 547 -3.23 -3.27 16.59
C LYS A 547 -3.18 -4.81 16.48
N GLN A 548 -2.16 -5.37 15.83
CA GLN A 548 -1.96 -6.81 15.77
C GLN A 548 -1.61 -7.39 17.15
N PHE A 549 -0.79 -6.70 17.96
CA PHE A 549 -0.46 -7.14 19.31
C PHE A 549 -1.71 -7.28 20.18
N PHE A 550 -2.54 -6.24 20.25
CA PHE A 550 -3.80 -6.29 21.01
C PHE A 550 -4.79 -7.34 20.50
N ARG A 551 -4.85 -7.55 19.17
CA ARG A 551 -5.70 -8.57 18.56
C ARG A 551 -5.23 -10.01 18.81
N ASP A 552 -3.93 -10.20 19.02
CA ASP A 552 -3.32 -11.50 19.28
C ASP A 552 -3.30 -11.86 20.78
N LEU A 553 -3.81 -10.99 21.67
CA LEU A 553 -3.92 -11.32 23.09
C LEU A 553 -4.92 -12.47 23.33
N PRO A 554 -4.59 -13.47 24.18
CA PRO A 554 -5.51 -14.55 24.53
C PRO A 554 -6.81 -14.07 25.21
N ASP A 555 -6.72 -13.03 26.04
CA ASP A 555 -7.85 -12.28 26.59
C ASP A 555 -7.72 -10.82 26.13
N PRO A 556 -8.76 -10.18 25.53
CA PRO A 556 -8.67 -8.82 25.01
C PRO A 556 -8.33 -7.80 26.10
N LEU A 557 -7.91 -6.59 25.69
CA LEU A 557 -7.50 -5.56 26.65
C LEU A 557 -8.61 -5.20 27.67
N PHE A 558 -9.88 -5.20 27.24
CA PHE A 558 -11.05 -4.97 28.10
C PHE A 558 -11.56 -6.22 28.84
N THR A 559 -10.89 -7.36 28.67
CA THR A 559 -11.24 -8.73 29.11
C THR A 559 -12.57 -9.27 28.58
N LEU A 560 -12.64 -10.59 28.38
CA LEU A 560 -13.91 -11.28 28.14
C LEU A 560 -14.81 -11.27 29.38
N GLN A 561 -14.24 -11.19 30.58
CA GLN A 561 -14.96 -11.21 31.85
C GLN A 561 -15.87 -9.99 32.04
N TYR A 562 -15.42 -8.79 31.64
CA TYR A 562 -16.18 -7.55 31.80
C TYR A 562 -16.85 -7.07 30.49
N TYR A 563 -16.68 -7.79 29.37
CA TYR A 563 -17.22 -7.41 28.05
C TYR A 563 -18.69 -7.01 28.08
N SER A 564 -19.54 -7.83 28.72
CA SER A 564 -20.99 -7.58 28.81
C SER A 564 -21.30 -6.31 29.59
N ASP A 565 -20.53 -6.02 30.64
CA ASP A 565 -20.73 -4.83 31.48
C ASP A 565 -20.30 -3.56 30.75
N PHE A 566 -19.19 -3.60 30.00
CA PHE A 566 -18.78 -2.51 29.11
C PHE A 566 -19.83 -2.22 28.02
N VAL A 567 -20.39 -3.25 27.39
CA VAL A 567 -21.47 -3.09 26.39
C VAL A 567 -22.75 -2.56 27.04
N ASN A 568 -23.10 -2.99 28.25
CA ASN A 568 -24.26 -2.48 28.97
C ASN A 568 -24.08 -1.02 29.40
N ALA A 569 -22.89 -0.63 29.89
CA ALA A 569 -22.56 0.76 30.18
C ALA A 569 -22.66 1.63 28.93
N ALA A 570 -22.19 1.16 27.76
CA ALA A 570 -22.28 1.89 26.50
C ALA A 570 -23.72 2.17 26.03
N ARG A 571 -24.71 1.40 26.51
CA ARG A 571 -26.15 1.61 26.22
C ARG A 571 -26.79 2.70 27.07
N ILE A 572 -26.07 3.28 28.04
CA ILE A 572 -26.56 4.40 28.85
C ILE A 572 -26.53 5.68 28.01
N ASP A 573 -27.70 6.29 27.80
CA ASP A 573 -27.83 7.50 27.00
C ASP A 573 -27.29 8.75 27.69
N ASP A 574 -27.39 8.84 29.02
CA ASP A 574 -26.80 9.93 29.80
C ASP A 574 -25.26 9.84 29.79
N ASP A 575 -24.60 10.89 29.29
CA ASP A 575 -23.16 10.90 29.08
C ASP A 575 -22.34 10.82 30.38
N ILE A 576 -22.86 11.42 31.46
CA ILE A 576 -22.18 11.46 32.77
C ILE A 576 -22.28 10.07 33.42
N GLN A 577 -23.47 9.48 33.49
CA GLN A 577 -23.67 8.13 34.01
C GLN A 577 -22.94 7.08 33.19
N ARG A 578 -22.87 7.24 31.86
CA ARG A 578 -22.08 6.36 30.99
C ARG A 578 -20.59 6.45 31.31
N ARG A 579 -20.03 7.66 31.40
CA ARG A 579 -18.64 7.89 31.81
C ARG A 579 -18.34 7.27 33.17
N ASP A 580 -19.16 7.53 34.18
CA ASP A 580 -18.94 7.08 35.56
C ASP A 580 -19.02 5.55 35.67
N SER A 581 -19.94 4.92 34.92
CA SER A 581 -20.03 3.47 34.81
C SER A 581 -18.78 2.87 34.13
N LEU A 582 -18.30 3.50 33.06
CA LEU A 582 -17.09 3.05 32.35
C LEU A 582 -15.82 3.23 33.20
N HIS A 583 -15.69 4.33 33.96
CA HIS A 583 -14.59 4.53 34.91
C HIS A 583 -14.57 3.44 35.98
N ALA A 584 -15.73 3.14 36.60
CA ALA A 584 -15.83 2.08 37.58
C ALA A 584 -15.45 0.70 37.02
N LEU A 585 -15.81 0.40 35.76
CA LEU A 585 -15.43 -0.85 35.10
C LEU A 585 -13.94 -0.89 34.74
N VAL A 586 -13.37 0.22 34.26
CA VAL A 586 -11.93 0.34 33.97
C VAL A 586 -11.10 0.09 35.24
N ASN A 587 -11.50 0.63 36.39
CA ASN A 587 -10.83 0.42 37.68
C ASN A 587 -10.94 -1.03 38.23
N ASN A 588 -11.79 -1.88 37.64
CA ASN A 588 -11.90 -3.30 38.00
C ASN A 588 -11.07 -4.22 37.08
N LEU A 589 -10.40 -3.67 36.06
CA LEU A 589 -9.50 -4.43 35.19
C LEU A 589 -8.26 -4.92 35.97
N PRO A 590 -7.68 -6.09 35.63
CA PRO A 590 -6.39 -6.53 36.18
C PRO A 590 -5.28 -5.49 35.96
N ASP A 591 -4.34 -5.38 36.88
CA ASP A 591 -3.29 -4.33 36.89
C ASP A 591 -2.58 -4.15 35.53
N ALA A 592 -2.18 -5.25 34.87
CA ALA A 592 -1.51 -5.22 33.58
C ALA A 592 -2.43 -4.72 32.44
N HIS A 593 -3.72 -5.06 32.50
CA HIS A 593 -4.74 -4.58 31.57
C HIS A 593 -5.06 -3.10 31.81
N TYR A 594 -5.26 -2.68 33.06
CA TYR A 594 -5.49 -1.28 33.44
C TYR A 594 -4.32 -0.37 33.03
N ALA A 595 -3.09 -0.74 33.39
CA ALA A 595 -1.90 0.05 33.06
C ALA A 595 -1.69 0.17 31.54
N THR A 596 -1.86 -0.94 30.81
CA THR A 596 -1.74 -0.94 29.34
C THR A 596 -2.87 -0.14 28.68
N LEU A 597 -4.09 -0.20 29.21
CA LEU A 597 -5.21 0.62 28.72
C LEU A 597 -4.99 2.10 28.98
N ARG A 598 -4.58 2.51 30.20
CA ARG A 598 -4.24 3.91 30.51
C ARG A 598 -3.19 4.46 29.55
N ALA A 599 -2.11 3.71 29.34
CA ALA A 599 -1.04 4.11 28.42
C ALA A 599 -1.54 4.24 26.96
N LEU A 600 -2.40 3.31 26.50
CA LEU A 600 -3.01 3.37 25.17
C LEU A 600 -3.95 4.57 25.00
N ILE A 601 -4.84 4.83 25.95
CA ILE A 601 -5.79 5.94 25.85
C ILE A 601 -5.06 7.28 25.90
N LEU A 602 -4.03 7.44 26.74
CA LEU A 602 -3.18 8.64 26.75
C LEU A 602 -2.45 8.85 25.42
N HIS A 603 -1.93 7.79 24.79
CA HIS A 603 -1.32 7.88 23.47
C HIS A 603 -2.34 8.28 22.39
N LEU A 604 -3.51 7.63 22.37
CA LEU A 604 -4.59 7.95 21.43
C LEU A 604 -5.17 9.36 21.66
N ASN A 605 -5.11 9.87 22.89
CA ASN A 605 -5.50 11.25 23.19
C ASN A 605 -4.59 12.26 22.47
N LYS A 606 -3.26 12.06 22.47
CA LYS A 606 -2.33 12.89 21.70
C LYS A 606 -2.62 12.85 20.20
N ILE A 607 -3.01 11.70 19.66
CA ILE A 607 -3.37 11.55 18.24
C ILE A 607 -4.60 12.40 17.91
N GLN A 608 -5.66 12.35 18.72
CA GLN A 608 -6.84 13.20 18.48
C GLN A 608 -6.58 14.69 18.72
N GLU A 609 -5.62 15.08 19.56
CA GLU A 609 -5.23 16.49 19.70
C GLU A 609 -4.66 17.06 18.38
N HIS A 610 -4.07 16.21 17.54
CA HIS A 610 -3.52 16.55 16.22
C HIS A 610 -4.52 16.30 15.05
N TYR A 611 -5.82 16.09 15.34
CA TYR A 611 -6.83 15.71 14.34
C TYR A 611 -7.01 16.70 13.16
N THR A 612 -6.58 17.96 13.32
CA THR A 612 -6.60 18.96 12.24
C THR A 612 -5.71 18.56 11.07
N GLU A 613 -4.60 17.87 11.34
CA GLU A 613 -3.64 17.41 10.34
C GLU A 613 -3.89 15.93 10.00
N ASN A 614 -3.86 15.05 11.01
CA ASN A 614 -3.99 13.60 10.79
C ASN A 614 -5.43 13.10 10.50
N ARG A 615 -6.45 13.95 10.64
CA ARG A 615 -7.89 13.63 10.41
C ARG A 615 -8.49 12.55 11.33
N MET A 616 -7.83 12.17 12.41
CA MET A 616 -8.24 11.12 13.34
C MET A 616 -8.76 11.69 14.66
N ASN A 617 -10.05 12.05 14.70
CA ASN A 617 -10.75 12.41 15.93
C ASN A 617 -11.13 11.16 16.77
N ALA A 618 -11.67 11.37 17.99
CA ALA A 618 -12.10 10.29 18.89
C ALA A 618 -12.92 9.19 18.19
N GLY A 619 -13.98 9.55 17.47
CA GLY A 619 -14.84 8.60 16.76
C GLY A 619 -14.12 7.81 15.68
N ASN A 620 -13.27 8.47 14.86
CA ASN A 620 -12.46 7.79 13.84
C ASN A 620 -11.48 6.78 14.47
N ILE A 621 -10.86 7.15 15.60
CA ILE A 621 -9.97 6.26 16.37
C ILE A 621 -10.77 5.09 16.99
N ALA A 622 -11.92 5.37 17.58
CA ALA A 622 -12.78 4.38 18.22
C ALA A 622 -13.29 3.32 17.24
N ILE A 623 -13.62 3.70 15.99
CA ILE A 623 -13.95 2.76 14.91
C ILE A 623 -12.77 1.81 14.61
N CYS A 624 -11.53 2.30 14.70
CA CYS A 624 -10.33 1.50 14.42
C CYS A 624 -9.95 0.55 15.57
N PHE A 625 -10.26 0.93 16.83
CA PHE A 625 -9.83 0.18 18.02
C PHE A 625 -10.94 -0.63 18.72
N GLY A 626 -12.21 -0.27 18.60
CA GLY A 626 -13.32 -0.97 19.27
C GLY A 626 -13.30 -2.51 19.08
N PRO A 627 -13.29 -3.01 17.83
CA PRO A 627 -13.21 -4.45 17.57
C PRO A 627 -11.91 -5.11 18.04
N THR A 628 -10.80 -4.34 18.06
CA THR A 628 -9.46 -4.82 18.44
C THR A 628 -9.30 -4.95 19.95
N LEU A 629 -9.84 -4.03 20.73
CA LEU A 629 -9.65 -4.00 22.19
C LEU A 629 -10.72 -4.79 22.97
N LEU A 630 -11.91 -4.96 22.39
CA LEU A 630 -13.02 -5.72 22.97
C LEU A 630 -13.20 -7.14 22.36
N GLY A 631 -12.31 -7.57 21.45
CA GLY A 631 -12.20 -8.99 21.07
C GLY A 631 -13.24 -9.52 20.08
N ALA A 632 -13.63 -8.75 19.06
CA ALA A 632 -14.67 -9.15 18.11
C ALA A 632 -14.39 -10.49 17.39
N ASN A 633 -13.11 -10.88 17.23
CA ASN A 633 -12.71 -12.10 16.52
C ASN A 633 -12.83 -13.41 17.33
N SER A 634 -13.08 -13.35 18.64
CA SER A 634 -13.07 -14.54 19.51
C SER A 634 -14.44 -14.92 20.10
N ALA A 635 -15.36 -13.96 20.27
CA ALA A 635 -16.74 -14.21 20.70
C ALA A 635 -17.76 -13.08 20.38
N GLY A 636 -17.34 -12.01 19.70
CA GLY A 636 -18.14 -10.79 19.59
C GLY A 636 -19.38 -10.93 18.70
N ASN A 637 -20.55 -10.62 19.24
CA ASN A 637 -21.77 -10.47 18.46
C ASN A 637 -21.62 -9.29 17.50
N ILE A 638 -21.83 -9.49 16.19
CA ILE A 638 -21.73 -8.41 15.18
C ILE A 638 -22.69 -7.24 15.51
N ALA A 639 -23.80 -7.54 16.18
CA ALA A 639 -24.77 -6.56 16.67
C ALA A 639 -24.19 -5.56 17.70
N ASP A 640 -23.12 -5.92 18.42
CA ASP A 640 -22.52 -5.07 19.45
C ASP A 640 -21.39 -4.17 18.92
N ALA A 641 -21.03 -4.26 17.64
CA ALA A 641 -19.93 -3.47 17.06
C ALA A 641 -20.08 -1.95 17.28
N GLY A 642 -21.32 -1.42 17.19
CA GLY A 642 -21.60 -0.01 17.50
C GLY A 642 -21.40 0.34 18.97
N TRP A 643 -21.72 -0.58 19.88
CA TRP A 643 -21.50 -0.40 21.33
C TRP A 643 -20.02 -0.46 21.67
N GLN A 644 -19.24 -1.36 21.06
CA GLN A 644 -17.78 -1.43 21.21
C GLN A 644 -17.10 -0.11 20.81
N VAL A 645 -17.54 0.51 19.70
CA VAL A 645 -17.06 1.84 19.30
C VAL A 645 -17.46 2.91 20.33
N ARG A 646 -18.71 2.91 20.81
CA ARG A 646 -19.20 3.87 21.82
C ARG A 646 -18.48 3.74 23.18
N VAL A 647 -18.00 2.54 23.56
CA VAL A 647 -17.09 2.35 24.71
C VAL A 647 -15.81 3.13 24.48
N ILE A 648 -15.06 2.82 23.41
CA ILE A 648 -13.75 3.44 23.16
C ILE A 648 -13.86 4.95 22.97
N GLU A 649 -14.88 5.43 22.24
CA GLU A 649 -15.11 6.86 22.05
C GLU A 649 -15.41 7.56 23.38
N THR A 650 -16.27 7.00 24.24
CA THR A 650 -16.57 7.61 25.55
C THR A 650 -15.32 7.59 26.45
N VAL A 651 -14.53 6.52 26.44
CA VAL A 651 -13.28 6.44 27.22
C VAL A 651 -12.26 7.48 26.74
N LEU A 652 -12.08 7.64 25.43
CA LEU A 652 -11.12 8.54 24.82
C LEU A 652 -11.50 10.02 24.96
N VAL A 653 -12.78 10.37 24.78
CA VAL A 653 -13.27 11.75 25.00
C VAL A 653 -13.15 12.18 26.47
N ASN A 654 -13.22 11.23 27.41
CA ASN A 654 -13.15 11.48 28.85
C ASN A 654 -11.81 11.02 29.46
N THR A 655 -10.72 10.99 28.68
CA THR A 655 -9.40 10.45 29.09
C THR A 655 -9.01 10.84 30.53
N PHE A 656 -8.86 12.14 30.81
CA PHE A 656 -8.43 12.66 32.13
C PHE A 656 -9.49 12.60 33.24
N GLN A 657 -10.72 12.16 32.91
CA GLN A 657 -11.81 11.96 33.89
C GLN A 657 -12.00 10.47 34.22
N ILE A 658 -11.42 9.58 33.40
CA ILE A 658 -11.46 8.12 33.58
C ILE A 658 -10.13 7.61 34.12
N PHE A 659 -9.02 8.24 33.72
CA PHE A 659 -7.70 8.01 34.27
C PHE A 659 -7.24 9.29 34.96
N ASP A 660 -7.23 9.30 36.28
CA ASP A 660 -6.85 10.48 37.08
C ASP A 660 -5.43 10.97 36.74
N ASP A 661 -5.22 12.28 36.94
CA ASP A 661 -3.96 13.01 36.79
C ASP A 661 -2.97 12.67 37.93
N ASP A 662 -2.64 11.39 38.10
CA ASP A 662 -1.54 10.96 38.96
C ASP A 662 -0.18 11.25 38.29
N PHE A 663 0.35 12.43 38.66
CA PHE A 663 1.74 12.95 38.60
C PHE A 663 2.36 13.36 37.25
#